data_AF-A0A2G2Z081-F1
#
_entry.id   AF-A0A2G2Z081-F1
#
_cell.length_a   1.000
_cell.length_b   1.000
_cell.length_c   1.000
_cell.angle_alpha   90.00
_cell.angle_beta   90.00
_cell.angle_gamma   90.00
#
_symmetry.space_group_name_H-M   'P 1'
#
loop_
_entity.id
_entity.type
_entity.pdbx_description
1 polymer ?
#
loop_
_entity_poly.entity_id
_entity_poly.type
_entity_poly.pdbx_seq_one_letter_code
_entity_poly.pdbx_strand_id
1 'polypeptide(L)'
;MAFKDIAILLFFIIILQFQLHKSIAWIKVGYWQYDTLNPPNIQSINSTLYTHLIYGFVDLNFNISTDQMFVIISDDNDEQIKNFNSIVKRKNPTLKTILSIGGPGQSTSSSTMELLMSNTYFPGRKYFIESSITIARSYGFDGLDFCWFWPSSSQEMSNLATLLDDWRVAIDLESKQVKKLRLLLTMAGKYTPWIEALSYPIESMRKNLDWLHVFAFDYYEPGTTNNTSPVAALYDPNSDLNTDYGINAWIKSGFPSQNLVLGLPFFGYVWTLVSQKNNQIGAMGTGPGPKDYSYGTEAGTEAFVSINSILSFNDIKRNVIKYRANNSLYNSTYVMNYVSIGTSWVGFDDVEAVKTKVSYAKERNLGGYVVWQVLYDWNSVLSQAAAAEVKDLQEGAASDQSIGMQKKKKLNQLIIILIPMGCLLMLLLLVFTLWHLKRRKVLKFKERMARNKIGSENNEEKGDEETRTLQVYSFDEMKEATNNFSVENELGKGGYGTVYKGKLRNGKEIAVKRLSETSSQGLEEFENEVILTAKLQHINLVKVVGFCIENEEKMLIYEYMPNKSLDHYIYNQVRRLILNWEKRVQIIEGIIQGLLYLQEYSRLTIIHRDIKASNILLDSQMQPKISDFGMARIFKKDAVEANTNRIVGTMGYIPPEYAIEGRYSTKSDVFSFGVLLLQIISGKKNTCLHGPDEHQLNLLEYAFEMWRDGKGMEFMDQSLDDEIHSCKLLKCMQIALLCVQKNPLDRPTMLEVCSMFKNIENLVMNSPKRPAFSATEEDENQVVNIPNGSSEEIDIDNATITQLVAR
;
A
#
# COMPACT_ATOMS: atom_id res chain seq x y z
N MET A 1 32.72 19.01 28.49
CA MET A 1 31.83 17.90 28.07
C MET A 1 30.35 18.26 28.31
N ALA A 2 29.95 18.80 29.46
CA ALA A 2 28.54 19.18 29.73
C ALA A 2 27.90 20.28 28.83
N PHE A 3 28.68 21.19 28.22
CA PHE A 3 28.12 22.29 27.41
C PHE A 3 27.59 21.84 26.02
N LYS A 4 28.09 20.70 25.51
CA LYS A 4 27.69 20.14 24.21
C LYS A 4 26.36 19.39 24.32
N ASP A 5 26.11 18.78 25.48
CA ASP A 5 24.89 18.04 25.77
C ASP A 5 23.70 18.99 26.05
N ILE A 6 23.95 20.16 26.66
CA ILE A 6 22.93 21.21 26.85
C ILE A 6 22.53 21.87 25.52
N ALA A 7 23.48 22.06 24.60
CA ALA A 7 23.19 22.61 23.28
C ALA A 7 22.37 21.65 22.39
N ILE A 8 22.61 20.34 22.51
CA ILE A 8 21.82 19.30 21.82
C ILE A 8 20.41 19.23 22.43
N LEU A 9 20.26 19.36 23.75
CA LEU A 9 18.97 19.35 24.43
C LEU A 9 18.11 20.58 24.03
N LEU A 10 18.71 21.77 23.97
CA LEU A 10 18.01 22.99 23.50
C LEU A 10 17.66 22.90 22.01
N PHE A 11 18.50 22.29 21.18
CA PHE A 11 18.19 21.99 19.78
C PHE A 11 17.05 20.97 19.64
N PHE A 12 16.94 20.01 20.57
CA PHE A 12 15.83 19.06 20.63
C PHE A 12 14.51 19.73 21.02
N ILE A 13 14.53 20.71 21.93
CA ILE A 13 13.35 21.49 22.34
C ILE A 13 12.90 22.42 21.21
N ILE A 14 13.83 23.00 20.44
CA ILE A 14 13.51 23.84 19.27
C ILE A 14 12.95 23.00 18.11
N ILE A 15 13.39 21.74 17.93
CA ILE A 15 12.73 20.81 16.99
C ILE A 15 11.36 20.34 17.50
N LEU A 16 11.19 20.21 18.82
CA LEU A 16 9.87 20.02 19.42
C LEU A 16 8.94 21.20 19.13
N GLN A 17 9.46 22.43 19.03
CA GLN A 17 8.70 23.59 18.53
C GLN A 17 8.54 23.61 17.00
N PHE A 18 9.33 22.87 16.23
CA PHE A 18 9.01 22.53 14.84
C PHE A 18 7.80 21.57 14.73
N GLN A 19 7.27 21.07 15.86
CA GLN A 19 5.91 20.50 15.95
C GLN A 19 4.82 21.52 16.30
N LEU A 20 5.09 22.84 16.32
CA LEU A 20 4.01 23.83 16.28
C LEU A 20 3.45 23.92 14.86
N HIS A 21 2.52 23.00 14.63
CA HIS A 21 1.51 22.95 13.60
C HIS A 21 2.03 22.85 12.16
N LYS A 22 2.30 21.61 11.72
CA LYS A 22 1.69 21.17 10.45
C LYS A 22 0.19 21.44 10.62
N SER A 23 -0.33 22.50 10.02
CA SER A 23 -1.76 22.71 9.87
C SER A 23 -2.32 21.47 9.17
N ILE A 24 -2.90 20.53 9.94
CA ILE A 24 -3.85 19.57 9.40
C ILE A 24 -4.93 20.46 8.76
N ALA A 25 -5.14 20.33 7.45
CA ALA A 25 -6.19 21.10 6.78
C ALA A 25 -7.51 20.77 7.49
N TRP A 26 -8.19 21.79 8.01
CA TRP A 26 -9.40 21.65 8.81
C TRP A 26 -10.48 20.89 8.01
N ILE A 27 -10.97 19.78 8.56
CA ILE A 27 -11.76 18.80 7.81
C ILE A 27 -13.21 19.30 7.70
N LYS A 28 -13.70 19.41 6.46
CA LYS A 28 -15.10 19.69 6.12
C LYS A 28 -15.69 18.42 5.51
N VAL A 29 -16.54 17.71 6.24
CA VAL A 29 -17.11 16.41 5.83
C VAL A 29 -18.60 16.56 5.53
N GLY A 30 -19.07 15.89 4.48
CA GLY A 30 -20.50 15.74 4.21
C GLY A 30 -20.92 14.29 4.10
N TYR A 31 -21.95 13.90 4.83
CA TYR A 31 -22.59 12.60 4.66
C TYR A 31 -23.58 12.63 3.50
N TRP A 32 -23.55 11.60 2.67
CA TRP A 32 -24.52 11.36 1.61
C TRP A 32 -25.06 9.95 1.77
N GLN A 33 -26.36 9.83 2.04
CA GLN A 33 -27.06 8.56 2.10
C GLN A 33 -27.89 8.36 0.83
N TYR A 34 -27.83 7.16 0.27
CA TYR A 34 -28.77 6.76 -0.77
C TYR A 34 -30.15 6.48 -0.17
N ASP A 35 -31.18 7.13 -0.72
CA ASP A 35 -32.59 6.89 -0.37
C ASP A 35 -33.26 6.12 -1.51
N THR A 36 -33.70 4.89 -1.24
CA THR A 36 -34.36 4.03 -2.23
C THR A 36 -35.76 4.50 -2.61
N LEU A 37 -36.43 5.25 -1.72
CA LEU A 37 -37.78 5.76 -1.95
C LEU A 37 -37.78 7.00 -2.84
N ASN A 38 -36.75 7.84 -2.71
CA ASN A 38 -36.53 9.03 -3.54
C ASN A 38 -35.05 9.18 -3.91
N PRO A 39 -34.55 8.44 -4.92
CA PRO A 39 -33.13 8.37 -5.24
C PRO A 39 -32.56 9.76 -5.54
N PRO A 40 -31.65 10.26 -4.68
CA PRO A 40 -31.14 11.60 -4.80
C PRO A 40 -30.11 11.69 -5.93
N ASN A 41 -30.14 12.78 -6.72
CA ASN A 41 -29.19 12.96 -7.81
C ASN A 41 -27.81 13.39 -7.28
N ILE A 42 -26.79 12.54 -7.40
CA ILE A 42 -25.40 12.83 -7.01
C ILE A 42 -24.87 14.12 -7.67
N GLN A 43 -25.32 14.45 -8.89
CA GLN A 43 -24.89 15.66 -9.59
C GLN A 43 -25.32 16.95 -8.89
N SER A 44 -26.31 16.90 -7.99
CA SER A 44 -26.73 18.06 -7.19
C SER A 44 -25.71 18.45 -6.12
N ILE A 45 -24.82 17.53 -5.72
CA ILE A 45 -23.83 17.76 -4.67
C ILE A 45 -22.85 18.85 -5.12
N ASN A 46 -22.69 19.89 -4.29
CA ASN A 46 -21.64 20.87 -4.46
C ASN A 46 -20.38 20.45 -3.67
N SER A 47 -19.59 19.53 -4.24
CA SER A 47 -18.40 18.96 -3.58
C SER A 47 -17.26 19.95 -3.35
N THR A 48 -17.32 21.17 -3.89
CA THR A 48 -16.32 22.22 -3.64
C THR A 48 -16.38 22.77 -2.22
N LEU A 49 -17.49 22.57 -1.51
CA LEU A 49 -17.69 23.00 -0.12
C LEU A 49 -17.08 22.02 0.90
N TYR A 50 -16.60 20.86 0.43
CA TYR A 50 -16.17 19.76 1.26
C TYR A 50 -14.71 19.37 0.95
N THR A 51 -14.03 18.89 1.98
CA THR A 51 -12.72 18.22 1.85
C THR A 51 -12.90 16.71 1.72
N HIS A 52 -13.93 16.18 2.39
CA HIS A 52 -14.28 14.76 2.41
C HIS A 52 -15.79 14.58 2.20
N LEU A 53 -16.18 13.54 1.47
CA LEU A 53 -17.57 13.07 1.43
C LEU A 53 -17.64 11.62 1.87
N ILE A 54 -18.62 11.31 2.73
CA ILE A 54 -18.92 9.95 3.19
C ILE A 54 -20.12 9.44 2.38
N TYR A 55 -19.95 8.31 1.69
CA TYR A 55 -21.01 7.57 1.02
C TYR A 55 -21.56 6.52 1.99
N GLY A 56 -22.83 6.65 2.38
CA GLY A 56 -23.53 5.70 3.25
C GLY A 56 -24.75 5.10 2.55
N PHE A 57 -25.13 3.84 2.79
CA PHE A 57 -24.41 2.82 3.55
C PHE A 57 -24.24 1.57 2.69
N VAL A 58 -23.14 0.86 2.91
CA VAL A 58 -22.98 -0.51 2.41
C VAL A 58 -23.37 -1.51 3.49
N ASP A 59 -23.89 -2.64 3.04
CA ASP A 59 -24.52 -3.63 3.89
C ASP A 59 -23.54 -4.69 4.40
N LEU A 60 -23.99 -5.43 5.41
CA LEU A 60 -23.29 -6.60 5.93
C LEU A 60 -24.10 -7.85 5.62
N ASN A 61 -23.40 -8.88 5.17
CA ASN A 61 -23.97 -10.21 4.98
C ASN A 61 -23.25 -11.22 5.87
N PHE A 62 -24.03 -12.05 6.56
CA PHE A 62 -23.54 -13.16 7.34
C PHE A 62 -23.84 -14.48 6.63
N ASN A 63 -22.78 -15.22 6.29
CA ASN A 63 -22.93 -16.58 5.79
C ASN A 63 -22.97 -17.57 6.96
N ILE A 64 -24.17 -18.04 7.28
CA ILE A 64 -24.42 -19.01 8.36
C ILE A 64 -23.63 -20.32 8.16
N SER A 65 -23.43 -20.74 6.91
CA SER A 65 -22.76 -22.02 6.62
C SER A 65 -21.25 -22.00 6.82
N THR A 66 -20.63 -20.82 6.66
CA THR A 66 -19.17 -20.65 6.78
C THR A 66 -18.75 -19.87 8.02
N ASP A 67 -19.70 -19.29 8.76
CA ASP A 67 -19.48 -18.37 9.89
C ASP A 67 -18.62 -17.15 9.49
N GLN A 68 -18.91 -16.59 8.30
CA GLN A 68 -18.16 -15.50 7.70
C GLN A 68 -19.02 -14.26 7.50
N MET A 69 -18.48 -13.10 7.89
CA MET A 69 -19.07 -11.79 7.70
C MET A 69 -18.41 -11.06 6.53
N PHE A 70 -19.21 -10.51 5.63
CA PHE A 70 -18.72 -9.74 4.49
C PHE A 70 -19.45 -8.41 4.37
N VAL A 71 -18.71 -7.36 4.00
CA VAL A 71 -19.32 -6.15 3.45
C VAL A 71 -19.82 -6.48 2.05
N ILE A 72 -21.05 -6.10 1.74
CA ILE A 72 -21.68 -6.30 0.45
C ILE A 72 -22.29 -4.99 -0.07
N ILE A 73 -22.49 -4.92 -1.37
CA ILE A 73 -23.31 -3.89 -2.01
C ILE A 73 -24.61 -4.59 -2.38
N SER A 74 -25.73 -4.08 -1.90
CA SER A 74 -27.05 -4.73 -1.94
C SER A 74 -27.56 -4.96 -3.36
N ASP A 75 -27.05 -4.23 -4.34
CA ASP A 75 -27.36 -4.39 -5.76
C ASP A 75 -26.06 -4.30 -6.60
N ASP A 76 -25.70 -5.39 -7.27
CA ASP A 76 -24.53 -5.46 -8.18
C ASP A 76 -24.65 -4.50 -9.38
N ASN A 77 -25.85 -3.96 -9.63
CA ASN A 77 -26.14 -2.90 -10.62
C ASN A 77 -26.23 -1.49 -10.02
N ASP A 78 -25.80 -1.27 -8.78
CA ASP A 78 -25.83 0.07 -8.18
C ASP A 78 -24.90 1.06 -8.93
N GLU A 79 -25.47 1.73 -9.92
CA GLU A 79 -24.81 2.79 -10.69
C GLU A 79 -24.40 3.95 -9.79
N GLN A 80 -25.01 4.13 -8.61
CA GLN A 80 -24.72 5.25 -7.73
C GLN A 80 -23.34 5.10 -7.12
N ILE A 81 -23.03 3.96 -6.49
CA ILE A 81 -21.70 3.74 -5.90
C ILE A 81 -20.60 3.70 -6.98
N LYS A 82 -20.88 3.10 -8.15
CA LYS A 82 -19.95 3.07 -9.30
C LYS A 82 -19.62 4.47 -9.80
N ASN A 83 -20.59 5.37 -9.83
CA ASN A 83 -20.43 6.72 -10.37
C ASN A 83 -20.15 7.79 -9.32
N PHE A 84 -20.31 7.50 -8.01
CA PHE A 84 -20.19 8.49 -6.96
C PHE A 84 -18.86 9.24 -7.05
N ASN A 85 -17.76 8.51 -7.05
CA ASN A 85 -16.41 9.08 -7.13
C ASN A 85 -16.18 9.89 -8.41
N SER A 86 -16.62 9.38 -9.57
CA SER A 86 -16.42 10.06 -10.85
C SER A 86 -17.21 11.38 -10.94
N ILE A 87 -18.40 11.44 -10.32
CA ILE A 87 -19.25 12.63 -10.30
C ILE A 87 -18.73 13.66 -9.30
N VAL A 88 -18.50 13.29 -8.04
CA VAL A 88 -18.14 14.26 -6.99
C VAL A 88 -16.72 14.81 -7.18
N LYS A 89 -15.79 13.98 -7.67
CA LYS A 89 -14.40 14.40 -7.94
C LYS A 89 -14.28 15.23 -9.23
N ARG A 90 -15.26 15.20 -10.14
CA ARG A 90 -15.28 16.09 -11.33
C ARG A 90 -15.36 17.57 -10.94
N LYS A 91 -16.15 17.89 -9.90
CA LYS A 91 -16.30 19.25 -9.39
C LYS A 91 -15.19 19.65 -8.41
N ASN A 92 -14.61 18.68 -7.69
CA ASN A 92 -13.49 18.88 -6.77
C ASN A 92 -12.49 17.72 -6.87
N PRO A 93 -11.44 17.82 -7.72
CA PRO A 93 -10.48 16.74 -7.93
C PRO A 93 -9.63 16.37 -6.70
N THR A 94 -9.56 17.26 -5.71
CA THR A 94 -8.80 17.03 -4.47
C THR A 94 -9.63 16.36 -3.37
N LEU A 95 -10.95 16.22 -3.59
CA LEU A 95 -11.88 15.64 -2.64
C LEU A 95 -11.49 14.19 -2.30
N LYS A 96 -11.54 13.87 -1.01
CA LYS A 96 -11.43 12.51 -0.50
C LYS A 96 -12.81 11.91 -0.31
N THR A 97 -12.99 10.65 -0.67
CA THR A 97 -14.27 9.95 -0.50
C THR A 97 -14.12 8.76 0.43
N ILE A 98 -15.08 8.55 1.30
CA ILE A 98 -15.04 7.53 2.35
C ILE A 98 -16.29 6.68 2.25
N LEU A 99 -16.13 5.36 2.34
CA LEU A 99 -17.24 4.41 2.29
C LEU A 99 -17.68 4.08 3.72
N SER A 100 -18.96 4.32 4.04
CA SER A 100 -19.51 4.03 5.37
C SER A 100 -20.28 2.72 5.43
N ILE A 101 -19.99 1.95 6.47
CA ILE A 101 -20.55 0.62 6.74
C ILE A 101 -21.43 0.72 7.98
N GLY A 102 -22.68 0.25 7.88
CA GLY A 102 -23.67 0.29 8.97
C GLY A 102 -24.80 1.30 8.72
N GLY A 103 -25.03 2.21 9.68
CA GLY A 103 -26.03 3.29 9.57
C GLY A 103 -27.42 3.00 10.16
N PRO A 104 -28.24 4.04 10.36
CA PRO A 104 -29.60 3.91 10.88
C PRO A 104 -30.57 3.57 9.75
N GLY A 105 -31.30 2.45 9.85
CA GLY A 105 -32.43 2.17 8.96
C GLY A 105 -32.49 0.80 8.28
N GLN A 106 -31.74 -0.21 8.71
CA GLN A 106 -31.97 -1.59 8.22
C GLN A 106 -32.21 -2.56 9.36
N SER A 107 -33.44 -3.06 9.45
CA SER A 107 -33.88 -4.04 10.44
C SER A 107 -33.13 -5.38 10.37
N THR A 108 -32.42 -5.65 9.26
CA THR A 108 -31.54 -6.81 9.05
C THR A 108 -30.07 -6.54 9.38
N SER A 109 -29.65 -5.27 9.45
CA SER A 109 -28.26 -4.89 9.73
C SER A 109 -27.98 -4.74 11.23
N SER A 110 -28.97 -4.39 12.06
CA SER A 110 -28.78 -4.35 13.53
C SER A 110 -28.37 -5.71 14.06
N SER A 111 -29.08 -6.78 13.70
CA SER A 111 -28.75 -8.15 14.11
C SER A 111 -27.40 -8.63 13.57
N THR A 112 -27.03 -8.22 12.36
CA THR A 112 -25.77 -8.63 11.71
C THR A 112 -24.58 -7.86 12.29
N MET A 113 -24.76 -6.58 12.62
CA MET A 113 -23.75 -5.77 13.30
C MET A 113 -23.57 -6.25 14.75
N GLU A 114 -24.65 -6.50 15.48
CA GLU A 114 -24.62 -7.14 16.80
C GLU A 114 -23.91 -8.50 16.75
N LEU A 115 -24.13 -9.30 15.69
CA LEU A 115 -23.42 -10.57 15.50
C LEU A 115 -21.93 -10.38 15.22
N LEU A 116 -21.53 -9.39 14.41
CA LEU A 116 -20.13 -9.03 14.22
C LEU A 116 -19.47 -8.62 15.54
N MET A 117 -20.19 -7.85 16.35
CA MET A 117 -19.70 -7.25 17.59
C MET A 117 -19.80 -8.19 18.79
N SER A 118 -20.57 -9.27 18.72
CA SER A 118 -20.61 -10.34 19.72
C SER A 118 -19.65 -11.49 19.39
N ASN A 119 -19.17 -11.61 18.16
CA ASN A 119 -18.23 -12.64 17.74
C ASN A 119 -16.82 -12.43 18.34
N THR A 120 -16.38 -13.37 19.18
CA THR A 120 -15.06 -13.38 19.81
C THR A 120 -13.99 -14.02 18.93
N TYR A 121 -14.37 -14.76 17.88
CA TYR A 121 -13.48 -15.49 16.99
C TYR A 121 -12.88 -14.59 15.89
N PHE A 122 -11.56 -14.63 15.75
CA PHE A 122 -10.78 -13.86 14.77
C PHE A 122 -11.23 -14.06 13.29
N PRO A 123 -11.63 -15.26 12.82
CA PRO A 123 -12.04 -15.46 11.43
C PRO A 123 -13.20 -14.57 10.98
N GLY A 124 -14.24 -14.37 11.80
CA GLY A 124 -15.40 -13.55 11.44
C GLY A 124 -15.03 -12.08 11.17
N ARG A 125 -14.21 -11.48 12.04
CA ARG A 125 -13.72 -10.09 11.86
C ARG A 125 -12.77 -9.96 10.69
N LYS A 126 -11.94 -10.99 10.42
CA LYS A 126 -11.01 -10.99 9.30
C LYS A 126 -11.73 -10.80 7.97
N TYR A 127 -12.79 -11.58 7.69
CA TYR A 127 -13.53 -11.46 6.43
C TYR A 127 -14.23 -10.11 6.29
N PHE A 128 -14.76 -9.56 7.37
CA PHE A 128 -15.33 -8.21 7.38
C PHE A 128 -14.27 -7.17 7.01
N ILE A 129 -13.09 -7.23 7.64
CA ILE A 129 -11.97 -6.32 7.37
C ILE A 129 -11.51 -6.45 5.92
N GLU A 130 -11.22 -7.66 5.44
CA GLU A 130 -10.70 -7.89 4.09
C GLU A 130 -11.70 -7.48 3.01
N SER A 131 -12.99 -7.80 3.18
CA SER A 131 -14.05 -7.39 2.24
C SER A 131 -14.25 -5.88 2.24
N SER A 132 -14.22 -5.21 3.41
CA SER A 132 -14.34 -3.75 3.49
C SER A 132 -13.23 -3.03 2.70
N ILE A 133 -11.97 -3.48 2.86
CA ILE A 133 -10.81 -2.91 2.16
C ILE A 133 -10.93 -3.18 0.66
N THR A 134 -11.32 -4.40 0.29
CA THR A 134 -11.50 -4.80 -1.11
C THR A 134 -12.54 -3.92 -1.80
N ILE A 135 -13.72 -3.73 -1.19
CA ILE A 135 -14.78 -2.89 -1.77
C ILE A 135 -14.33 -1.44 -1.88
N ALA A 136 -13.76 -0.87 -0.81
CA ALA A 136 -13.28 0.52 -0.85
C ALA A 136 -12.28 0.74 -2.01
N ARG A 137 -11.35 -0.21 -2.23
CA ARG A 137 -10.38 -0.12 -3.33
C ARG A 137 -11.00 -0.32 -4.70
N SER A 138 -11.87 -1.32 -4.87
CA SER A 138 -12.54 -1.62 -6.13
C SER A 138 -13.37 -0.46 -6.65
N TYR A 139 -14.02 0.29 -5.74
CA TYR A 139 -14.84 1.44 -6.07
C TYR A 139 -14.08 2.79 -6.02
N GLY A 140 -12.79 2.79 -5.64
CA GLY A 140 -11.93 3.98 -5.69
C GLY A 140 -12.11 4.97 -4.52
N PHE A 141 -12.59 4.49 -3.37
CA PHE A 141 -12.68 5.26 -2.14
C PHE A 141 -11.29 5.45 -1.49
N ASP A 142 -11.14 6.58 -0.81
CA ASP A 142 -9.94 6.98 -0.06
C ASP A 142 -9.98 6.56 1.41
N GLY A 143 -11.11 6.04 1.90
CA GLY A 143 -11.27 5.64 3.30
C GLY A 143 -12.47 4.75 3.56
N LEU A 144 -12.52 4.26 4.80
CA LEU A 144 -13.58 3.48 5.41
C LEU A 144 -14.10 4.21 6.64
N ASP A 145 -15.42 4.18 6.82
CA ASP A 145 -16.11 4.74 7.97
C ASP A 145 -16.97 3.67 8.66
N PHE A 146 -16.85 3.57 9.97
CA PHE A 146 -17.63 2.64 10.76
C PHE A 146 -18.74 3.38 11.51
N CYS A 147 -19.99 3.10 11.14
CA CYS A 147 -21.15 3.83 11.65
C CYS A 147 -22.12 2.87 12.33
N TRP A 148 -21.90 2.64 13.64
CA TRP A 148 -22.69 1.71 14.44
C TRP A 148 -23.50 2.42 15.52
N PHE A 149 -24.81 2.18 15.54
CA PHE A 149 -25.78 2.68 16.51
C PHE A 149 -26.44 1.52 17.26
N TRP A 150 -26.27 1.31 18.56
CA TRP A 150 -25.10 1.66 19.37
C TRP A 150 -24.69 0.37 20.13
N PRO A 151 -23.42 0.21 20.54
CA PRO A 151 -23.04 -0.88 21.42
C PRO A 151 -23.90 -0.93 22.69
N SER A 152 -24.37 -2.13 23.02
CA SER A 152 -25.32 -2.41 24.11
C SER A 152 -24.71 -3.21 25.26
N SER A 153 -23.47 -3.70 25.12
CA SER A 153 -22.77 -4.46 26.15
C SER A 153 -21.30 -4.11 26.30
N SER A 154 -20.71 -4.40 27.47
CA SER A 154 -19.26 -4.21 27.70
C SER A 154 -18.42 -5.15 26.82
N GLN A 155 -18.96 -6.32 26.48
CA GLN A 155 -18.30 -7.27 25.59
C GLN A 155 -18.17 -6.68 24.17
N GLU A 156 -19.25 -6.09 23.67
CA GLU A 156 -19.29 -5.37 22.41
C GLU A 156 -18.28 -4.21 22.37
N MET A 157 -18.16 -3.43 23.44
CA MET A 157 -17.15 -2.37 23.56
C MET A 157 -15.71 -2.92 23.50
N SER A 158 -15.46 -4.08 24.12
CA SER A 158 -14.16 -4.76 24.05
C SER A 158 -13.87 -5.30 22.65
N ASN A 159 -14.88 -5.86 21.99
CA ASN A 159 -14.78 -6.35 20.62
C ASN A 159 -14.60 -5.19 19.63
N LEU A 160 -15.15 -4.00 19.89
CA LEU A 160 -14.89 -2.79 19.13
C LEU A 160 -13.42 -2.39 19.20
N ALA A 161 -12.81 -2.46 20.39
CA ALA A 161 -11.39 -2.18 20.56
C ALA A 161 -10.53 -3.11 19.69
N THR A 162 -10.85 -4.40 19.74
CA THR A 162 -10.14 -5.46 19.00
C THR A 162 -10.34 -5.29 17.49
N LEU A 163 -11.57 -5.03 17.05
CA LEU A 163 -11.88 -4.79 15.65
C LEU A 163 -11.07 -3.62 15.09
N LEU A 164 -11.02 -2.49 15.80
CA LEU A 164 -10.27 -1.30 15.35
C LEU A 164 -8.76 -1.54 15.28
N ASP A 165 -8.21 -2.31 16.22
CA ASP A 165 -6.79 -2.72 16.20
C ASP A 165 -6.49 -3.61 14.97
N ASP A 166 -7.30 -4.66 14.76
CA ASP A 166 -7.15 -5.59 13.64
C ASP A 166 -7.32 -4.86 12.28
N TRP A 167 -8.33 -3.98 12.20
CA TRP A 167 -8.67 -3.25 10.97
C TRP A 167 -7.59 -2.26 10.58
N ARG A 168 -7.03 -1.52 11.55
CA ARG A 168 -5.92 -0.60 11.28
C ARG A 168 -4.68 -1.35 10.80
N VAL A 169 -4.34 -2.48 11.42
CA VAL A 169 -3.21 -3.32 11.00
C VAL A 169 -3.42 -3.80 9.55
N ALA A 170 -4.61 -4.29 9.21
CA ALA A 170 -4.92 -4.74 7.86
C ALA A 170 -4.83 -3.61 6.83
N ILE A 171 -5.35 -2.42 7.14
CA ILE A 171 -5.25 -1.24 6.27
C ILE A 171 -3.78 -0.82 6.05
N ASP A 172 -2.96 -0.83 7.10
CA ASP A 172 -1.54 -0.49 7.01
C ASP A 172 -0.76 -1.54 6.18
N LEU A 173 -1.12 -2.82 6.31
CA LEU A 173 -0.54 -3.91 5.53
C LEU A 173 -0.95 -3.82 4.06
N GLU A 174 -2.23 -3.63 3.77
CA GLU A 174 -2.73 -3.47 2.40
C GLU A 174 -2.05 -2.29 1.71
N SER A 175 -1.98 -1.13 2.37
CA SER A 175 -1.34 0.07 1.82
C SER A 175 0.11 -0.18 1.41
N LYS A 176 0.86 -0.96 2.20
CA LYS A 176 2.24 -1.37 1.90
C LYS A 176 2.29 -2.38 0.76
N GLN A 177 1.39 -3.37 0.74
CA GLN A 177 1.32 -4.40 -0.29
C GLN A 177 1.00 -3.80 -1.67
N VAL A 178 -0.05 -2.98 -1.77
CA VAL A 178 -0.49 -2.40 -3.05
C VAL A 178 0.22 -1.08 -3.42
N LYS A 179 1.07 -0.57 -2.52
CA LYS A 179 1.80 0.71 -2.67
C LYS A 179 0.90 1.92 -2.96
N LYS A 180 -0.31 1.93 -2.40
CA LYS A 180 -1.25 3.07 -2.46
C LYS A 180 -1.25 3.80 -1.12
N LEU A 181 -1.75 5.04 -1.14
CA LEU A 181 -2.02 5.78 0.09
C LEU A 181 -2.93 4.94 1.00
N ARG A 182 -2.60 4.95 2.29
CA ARG A 182 -3.36 4.29 3.33
C ARG A 182 -4.81 4.77 3.30
N LEU A 183 -5.76 3.85 3.39
CA LEU A 183 -7.17 4.21 3.57
C LEU A 183 -7.34 4.95 4.91
N LEU A 184 -8.13 6.03 4.88
CA LEU A 184 -8.61 6.63 6.12
C LEU A 184 -9.50 5.61 6.85
N LEU A 185 -9.43 5.58 8.18
CA LEU A 185 -10.35 4.83 9.02
C LEU A 185 -10.99 5.79 10.00
N THR A 186 -12.30 5.98 9.86
CA THR A 186 -13.09 6.91 10.65
C THR A 186 -14.24 6.18 11.33
N MET A 187 -14.82 6.81 12.34
CA MET A 187 -15.96 6.23 13.04
C MET A 187 -16.96 7.31 13.41
N ALA A 188 -18.24 6.96 13.34
CA ALA A 188 -19.32 7.72 13.94
C ALA A 188 -19.49 7.32 15.41
N GLY A 189 -19.59 8.31 16.30
CA GLY A 189 -19.73 8.08 17.74
C GLY A 189 -20.84 8.91 18.35
N LYS A 190 -21.29 8.49 19.54
CA LYS A 190 -22.21 9.29 20.36
C LYS A 190 -21.52 10.58 20.81
N TYR A 191 -22.30 11.63 21.09
CA TYR A 191 -21.77 12.90 21.61
C TYR A 191 -20.98 12.76 22.93
N THR A 192 -21.19 11.69 23.69
CA THR A 192 -20.43 11.34 24.91
C THR A 192 -19.52 10.13 24.71
N PRO A 193 -18.41 10.02 25.47
CA PRO A 193 -17.55 8.83 25.45
C PRO A 193 -18.13 7.60 26.18
N TRP A 194 -19.39 7.67 26.59
CA TRP A 194 -20.14 6.58 27.20
C TRP A 194 -21.58 6.53 26.70
N ILE A 195 -22.19 5.36 26.86
CA ILE A 195 -23.59 5.06 26.59
C ILE A 195 -24.14 4.39 27.85
N GLU A 196 -24.96 5.12 28.60
CA GLU A 196 -25.38 4.70 29.95
C GLU A 196 -24.15 4.35 30.82
N ALA A 197 -24.00 3.09 31.25
CA ALA A 197 -22.87 2.61 32.03
C ALA A 197 -21.67 2.12 31.18
N LEU A 198 -21.81 2.05 29.86
CA LEU A 198 -20.80 1.52 28.94
C LEU A 198 -19.83 2.62 28.48
N SER A 199 -18.53 2.36 28.53
CA SER A 199 -17.52 3.31 28.05
C SER A 199 -16.92 2.85 26.73
N TYR A 200 -16.73 3.79 25.79
CA TYR A 200 -16.01 3.51 24.55
C TYR A 200 -14.54 3.13 24.82
N PRO A 201 -13.91 2.29 23.98
CA PRO A 201 -12.51 1.91 24.13
C PRO A 201 -11.57 3.02 23.64
N ILE A 202 -11.44 4.09 24.43
CA ILE A 202 -10.74 5.34 24.08
C ILE A 202 -9.31 5.09 23.57
N GLU A 203 -8.55 4.20 24.22
CA GLU A 203 -7.16 3.93 23.83
C GLU A 203 -7.04 3.34 22.42
N SER A 204 -7.85 2.32 22.10
CA SER A 204 -7.87 1.71 20.76
C SER A 204 -8.37 2.72 19.72
N MET A 205 -9.45 3.45 20.02
CA MET A 205 -9.97 4.46 19.10
C MET A 205 -8.94 5.56 18.79
N ARG A 206 -8.26 6.10 19.81
CA ARG A 206 -7.22 7.12 19.63
C ARG A 206 -6.02 6.62 18.81
N LYS A 207 -5.66 5.35 18.98
CA LYS A 207 -4.55 4.72 18.27
C LYS A 207 -4.89 4.45 16.80
N ASN A 208 -6.14 4.03 16.55
CA ASN A 208 -6.52 3.42 15.29
C ASN A 208 -7.35 4.31 14.38
N LEU A 209 -8.09 5.31 14.87
CA LEU A 209 -8.90 6.18 14.01
C LEU A 209 -8.10 7.39 13.50
N ASP A 210 -8.32 7.77 12.25
CA ASP A 210 -7.85 9.06 11.74
C ASP A 210 -8.64 10.21 12.38
N TRP A 211 -9.96 10.05 12.53
CA TRP A 211 -10.79 10.88 13.40
C TRP A 211 -12.04 10.14 13.87
N LEU A 212 -12.61 10.64 14.96
CA LEU A 212 -13.96 10.33 15.43
C LEU A 212 -14.85 11.51 15.10
N HIS A 213 -15.98 11.27 14.45
CA HIS A 213 -17.01 12.30 14.30
C HIS A 213 -18.18 11.97 15.20
N VAL A 214 -18.60 12.95 16.01
CA VAL A 214 -19.61 12.75 17.05
C VAL A 214 -20.95 13.33 16.61
N PHE A 215 -22.02 12.55 16.74
CA PHE A 215 -23.38 13.04 16.49
C PHE A 215 -23.85 13.87 17.67
N ALA A 216 -23.63 15.18 17.56
CA ALA A 216 -23.98 16.19 18.56
C ALA A 216 -25.39 16.76 18.31
N PHE A 217 -26.34 15.84 18.15
CA PHE A 217 -27.74 16.08 17.88
C PHE A 217 -28.55 14.86 18.34
N ASP A 218 -29.87 14.86 18.14
CA ASP A 218 -30.82 13.88 18.66
C ASP A 218 -30.85 13.81 20.20
N TYR A 219 -30.59 14.94 20.86
CA TYR A 219 -30.65 15.04 22.32
C TYR A 219 -32.05 14.81 22.88
N TYR A 220 -33.05 15.23 22.12
CA TYR A 220 -34.45 15.12 22.46
C TYR A 220 -35.24 14.76 21.21
N GLU A 221 -35.98 13.66 21.28
CA GLU A 221 -36.85 13.20 20.20
C GLU A 221 -38.32 13.42 20.58
N PRO A 222 -39.20 13.77 19.62
CA PRO A 222 -40.62 13.85 19.87
C PRO A 222 -41.16 12.50 20.36
N GLY A 223 -41.81 12.50 21.53
CA GLY A 223 -42.28 11.28 22.19
C GLY A 223 -41.44 10.85 23.40
N THR A 224 -40.19 11.30 23.54
CA THR A 224 -39.41 11.10 24.78
C THR A 224 -39.63 12.22 25.80
N THR A 225 -40.19 13.35 25.35
CA THR A 225 -40.52 14.51 26.19
C THR A 225 -41.89 15.07 25.85
N ASN A 226 -42.60 15.57 26.87
CA ASN A 226 -43.89 16.26 26.73
C ASN A 226 -43.73 17.76 26.39
N ASN A 227 -42.52 18.19 26.05
CA ASN A 227 -42.18 19.58 25.81
C ASN A 227 -41.30 19.69 24.57
N THR A 228 -41.50 20.74 23.78
CA THR A 228 -40.55 21.12 22.72
C THR A 228 -39.16 21.29 23.33
N SER A 229 -38.14 20.77 22.66
CA SER A 229 -36.82 20.60 23.28
C SER A 229 -35.67 20.95 22.32
N PRO A 230 -34.48 21.31 22.83
CA PRO A 230 -33.37 21.75 22.00
C PRO A 230 -32.59 20.55 21.43
N VAL A 231 -33.03 20.05 20.28
CA VAL A 231 -32.58 18.76 19.70
C VAL A 231 -31.10 18.66 19.34
N ALA A 232 -30.44 19.81 19.15
CA ALA A 232 -29.02 19.89 18.79
C ALA A 232 -28.32 21.02 19.55
N ALA A 233 -28.68 21.26 20.81
CA ALA A 233 -28.12 22.35 21.61
C ALA A 233 -26.59 22.37 21.62
N LEU A 234 -25.98 23.54 21.33
CA LEU A 234 -24.55 23.73 21.62
C LEU A 234 -24.31 23.80 23.13
N TYR A 235 -25.16 24.55 23.82
CA TYR A 235 -25.16 24.72 25.27
C TYR A 235 -26.56 24.44 25.81
N ASP A 236 -26.65 23.83 26.99
CA ASP A 236 -27.90 23.75 27.75
C ASP A 236 -27.57 24.03 29.22
N PRO A 237 -28.05 25.14 29.81
CA PRO A 237 -27.77 25.47 31.21
C PRO A 237 -28.45 24.51 32.20
N ASN A 238 -29.41 23.70 31.75
CA ASN A 238 -30.25 22.86 32.60
C ASN A 238 -30.01 21.36 32.40
N SER A 239 -29.13 20.96 31.49
CA SER A 239 -28.93 19.56 31.11
C SER A 239 -27.53 19.32 30.54
N ASP A 240 -26.99 18.13 30.77
CA ASP A 240 -25.76 17.66 30.14
C ASP A 240 -25.98 17.18 28.69
N LEU A 241 -27.23 17.18 28.22
CA LEU A 241 -27.63 16.83 26.84
C LEU A 241 -27.33 17.99 25.87
N ASN A 242 -26.05 18.35 25.75
CA ASN A 242 -25.58 19.40 24.85
C ASN A 242 -24.18 19.10 24.29
N THR A 243 -23.83 19.82 23.22
CA THR A 243 -22.57 19.61 22.48
C THR A 243 -21.35 19.97 23.32
N ASP A 244 -21.37 21.09 24.05
CA ASP A 244 -20.22 21.54 24.84
C ASP A 244 -19.84 20.53 25.91
N TYR A 245 -20.83 20.00 26.63
CA TYR A 245 -20.63 18.94 27.62
C TYR A 245 -19.99 17.70 26.99
N GLY A 246 -20.57 17.20 25.89
CA GLY A 246 -20.09 15.99 25.21
C GLY A 246 -18.65 16.12 24.70
N ILE A 247 -18.32 17.24 24.04
CA ILE A 247 -16.97 17.51 23.54
C ILE A 247 -15.96 17.59 24.70
N ASN A 248 -16.30 18.29 25.79
CA ASN A 248 -15.45 18.36 26.97
C ASN A 248 -15.27 16.99 27.62
N ALA A 249 -16.31 16.14 27.64
CA ALA A 249 -16.24 14.78 28.14
C ALA A 249 -15.26 13.92 27.33
N TRP A 250 -15.34 13.94 25.99
CA TRP A 250 -14.40 13.21 25.12
C TRP A 250 -12.94 13.63 25.34
N ILE A 251 -12.69 14.95 25.43
CA ILE A 251 -11.35 15.48 25.69
C ILE A 251 -10.85 15.07 27.07
N LYS A 252 -11.70 15.16 28.10
CA LYS A 252 -11.36 14.78 29.48
C LYS A 252 -11.07 13.27 29.61
N SER A 253 -11.73 12.44 28.81
CA SER A 253 -11.45 11.00 28.71
C SER A 253 -10.13 10.68 27.99
N GLY A 254 -9.42 11.68 27.46
CA GLY A 254 -8.10 11.52 26.82
C GLY A 254 -8.14 11.41 25.30
N PHE A 255 -9.29 11.66 24.66
CA PHE A 255 -9.37 11.69 23.20
C PHE A 255 -8.84 13.04 22.65
N PRO A 256 -7.94 13.05 21.65
CA PRO A 256 -7.35 14.29 21.15
C PRO A 256 -8.38 15.19 20.44
N SER A 257 -8.47 16.47 20.83
CA SER A 257 -9.42 17.42 20.23
C SER A 257 -9.25 17.53 18.71
N GLN A 258 -8.01 17.55 18.23
CA GLN A 258 -7.68 17.62 16.79
C GLN A 258 -8.15 16.40 15.98
N ASN A 259 -8.50 15.28 16.65
CA ASN A 259 -9.04 14.07 16.04
C ASN A 259 -10.57 13.95 16.28
N LEU A 260 -11.21 14.93 16.92
CA LEU A 260 -12.66 15.03 17.06
C LEU A 260 -13.23 15.93 15.97
N VAL A 261 -14.32 15.48 15.35
CA VAL A 261 -15.04 16.19 14.30
C VAL A 261 -16.49 16.40 14.74
N LEU A 262 -16.97 17.64 14.72
CA LEU A 262 -18.29 18.00 15.23
C LEU A 262 -19.41 17.66 14.22
N GLY A 263 -20.40 16.87 14.63
CA GLY A 263 -21.61 16.61 13.85
C GLY A 263 -22.58 17.79 13.83
N LEU A 264 -23.10 18.12 12.64
CA LEU A 264 -24.06 19.19 12.40
C LEU A 264 -25.32 18.61 11.72
N PRO A 265 -26.51 18.71 12.33
CA PRO A 265 -27.75 18.22 11.73
C PRO A 265 -28.30 19.22 10.72
N PHE A 266 -28.54 18.77 9.49
CA PHE A 266 -29.29 19.52 8.48
C PHE A 266 -30.76 19.11 8.46
N PHE A 267 -31.29 18.69 9.61
CA PHE A 267 -32.68 18.37 9.84
C PHE A 267 -33.13 18.94 11.18
N GLY A 268 -34.42 18.83 11.45
CA GLY A 268 -35.01 19.13 12.73
C GLY A 268 -36.09 18.13 13.09
N TYR A 269 -36.64 18.30 14.28
CA TYR A 269 -37.73 17.48 14.79
C TYR A 269 -39.00 18.30 14.98
N VAL A 270 -40.14 17.66 14.68
CA VAL A 270 -41.46 18.27 14.75
C VAL A 270 -42.20 17.83 16.01
N TRP A 271 -42.72 18.80 16.77
CA TRP A 271 -43.66 18.59 17.88
C TRP A 271 -45.02 19.20 17.54
N THR A 272 -46.07 18.63 18.13
CA THR A 272 -47.39 19.25 18.17
C THR A 272 -47.55 20.03 19.48
N LEU A 273 -47.69 21.35 19.42
CA LEU A 273 -47.93 22.23 20.58
C LEU A 273 -49.34 22.04 21.15
N VAL A 274 -49.45 22.06 22.48
CA VAL A 274 -50.74 22.14 23.17
C VAL A 274 -51.42 23.49 22.90
N SER A 275 -50.65 24.57 22.78
CA SER A 275 -51.18 25.91 22.51
C SER A 275 -50.24 26.71 21.61
N GLN A 276 -50.77 27.31 20.56
CA GLN A 276 -50.02 28.18 19.64
C GLN A 276 -49.48 29.45 20.32
N LYS A 277 -50.05 29.84 21.47
CA LYS A 277 -49.62 31.03 22.23
C LYS A 277 -48.29 30.82 22.96
N ASN A 278 -47.90 29.57 23.20
CA ASN A 278 -46.62 29.23 23.80
C ASN A 278 -45.82 28.35 22.84
N ASN A 279 -44.85 28.95 22.16
CA ASN A 279 -44.08 28.30 21.10
C ASN A 279 -42.56 28.42 21.31
N GLN A 280 -42.11 28.77 22.51
CA GLN A 280 -40.69 28.79 22.85
C GLN A 280 -40.17 27.37 23.09
N ILE A 281 -38.84 27.18 23.04
CA ILE A 281 -38.21 25.95 23.53
C ILE A 281 -38.65 25.71 24.98
N GLY A 282 -39.12 24.51 25.29
CA GLY A 282 -39.71 24.13 26.58
C GLY A 282 -41.24 24.23 26.63
N ALA A 283 -41.91 24.73 25.58
CA ALA A 283 -43.37 24.77 25.51
C ALA A 283 -43.98 23.37 25.52
N MET A 284 -45.14 23.20 26.18
CA MET A 284 -45.84 21.92 26.24
C MET A 284 -46.27 21.45 24.85
N GLY A 285 -45.95 20.19 24.54
CA GLY A 285 -46.36 19.50 23.34
C GLY A 285 -47.10 18.20 23.66
N THR A 286 -47.90 17.72 22.71
CA THR A 286 -48.65 16.46 22.82
C THR A 286 -47.91 15.27 22.21
N GLY A 287 -46.64 15.45 21.83
CA GLY A 287 -45.80 14.43 21.18
C GLY A 287 -45.36 14.84 19.77
N PRO A 288 -45.02 13.86 18.91
CA PRO A 288 -44.72 14.05 17.49
C PRO A 288 -45.64 15.02 16.76
N GLY A 289 -45.08 15.76 15.80
CA GLY A 289 -45.80 16.61 14.86
C GLY A 289 -46.90 15.87 14.08
N PRO A 290 -47.84 16.59 13.43
CA PRO A 290 -49.01 15.98 12.82
C PRO A 290 -48.65 14.91 11.76
N LYS A 291 -49.09 13.68 12.06
CA LYS A 291 -49.26 12.51 11.18
C LYS A 291 -47.97 11.89 10.61
N ASP A 292 -47.32 11.10 11.45
CA ASP A 292 -46.53 9.95 11.01
C ASP A 292 -47.45 8.97 10.24
N TYR A 293 -47.10 8.61 9.00
CA TYR A 293 -47.91 7.74 8.13
C TYR A 293 -48.17 6.34 8.73
N SER A 294 -47.38 5.95 9.73
CA SER A 294 -47.53 4.71 10.50
C SER A 294 -48.80 4.65 11.37
N TYR A 295 -49.53 5.76 11.56
CA TYR A 295 -50.69 5.83 12.47
C TYR A 295 -52.05 6.25 11.85
N GLY A 296 -52.17 6.30 10.52
CA GLY A 296 -53.47 6.32 9.81
C GLY A 296 -54.38 7.55 10.00
N THR A 297 -54.44 8.45 8.99
CA THR A 297 -55.64 9.05 8.32
C THR A 297 -55.39 10.46 7.73
N GLU A 298 -56.01 10.70 6.57
CA GLU A 298 -56.31 11.94 5.79
C GLU A 298 -55.26 13.07 5.65
N ALA A 299 -54.69 13.13 4.44
CA ALA A 299 -53.83 14.20 3.95
C ALA A 299 -54.63 15.44 3.52
N GLY A 300 -54.16 16.65 3.85
CA GLY A 300 -54.61 17.85 3.13
C GLY A 300 -54.45 19.22 3.80
N THR A 301 -54.36 19.33 5.13
CA THR A 301 -54.53 20.65 5.80
C THR A 301 -53.43 21.05 6.80
N GLU A 302 -52.48 20.18 7.14
CA GLU A 302 -51.48 20.44 8.21
C GLU A 302 -50.08 20.78 7.65
N ALA A 303 -49.33 21.62 8.38
CA ALA A 303 -47.97 22.04 8.04
C ALA A 303 -46.93 21.11 8.68
N PHE A 304 -45.81 20.86 7.98
CA PHE A 304 -44.69 19.99 8.38
C PHE A 304 -45.05 18.50 8.53
N VAL A 305 -45.44 17.85 7.42
CA VAL A 305 -45.57 16.38 7.36
C VAL A 305 -44.16 15.77 7.40
N SER A 306 -43.90 14.88 8.36
CA SER A 306 -42.59 14.27 8.64
C SER A 306 -42.67 12.75 8.66
N ILE A 307 -41.57 12.07 8.34
CA ILE A 307 -41.41 10.62 8.57
C ILE A 307 -40.62 10.46 9.87
N ASN A 308 -41.14 9.68 10.84
CA ASN A 308 -40.53 9.52 12.17
C ASN A 308 -40.24 10.85 12.90
N SER A 309 -41.09 11.87 12.70
CA SER A 309 -40.91 13.22 13.25
C SER A 309 -39.68 14.00 12.79
N ILE A 310 -38.90 13.49 11.83
CA ILE A 310 -37.73 14.16 11.25
C ILE A 310 -38.15 14.96 10.03
N LEU A 311 -37.61 16.18 9.91
CA LEU A 311 -37.84 17.05 8.77
C LEU A 311 -36.52 17.62 8.24
N SER A 312 -36.24 17.40 6.96
CA SER A 312 -35.05 17.96 6.30
C SER A 312 -35.09 19.49 6.34
N PHE A 313 -33.93 20.15 6.43
CA PHE A 313 -33.86 21.62 6.39
C PHE A 313 -34.50 22.19 5.11
N ASN A 314 -34.34 21.50 3.99
CA ASN A 314 -35.01 21.78 2.73
C ASN A 314 -36.54 21.80 2.88
N ASP A 315 -37.14 20.80 3.51
CA ASP A 315 -38.60 20.76 3.74
C ASP A 315 -39.07 21.77 4.79
N ILE A 316 -38.24 22.06 5.79
CA ILE A 316 -38.50 23.16 6.74
C ILE A 316 -38.64 24.47 5.95
N LYS A 317 -37.67 24.79 5.10
CA LYS A 317 -37.71 26.02 4.28
C LYS A 317 -38.88 26.05 3.31
N ARG A 318 -39.19 24.93 2.62
CA ARG A 318 -40.37 24.83 1.74
C ARG A 318 -41.65 25.15 2.48
N ASN A 319 -41.84 24.56 3.66
CA ASN A 319 -43.04 24.76 4.45
C ASN A 319 -43.14 26.19 5.01
N VAL A 320 -42.03 26.76 5.51
CA VAL A 320 -41.99 28.18 5.92
C VAL A 320 -42.45 29.11 4.79
N ILE A 321 -41.99 28.87 3.55
CA ILE A 321 -42.40 29.64 2.38
C ILE A 321 -43.87 29.39 2.02
N LYS A 322 -44.26 28.11 1.92
CA LYS A 322 -45.62 27.67 1.51
C LYS A 322 -46.70 28.27 2.40
N TYR A 323 -46.48 28.26 3.72
CA TYR A 323 -47.45 28.73 4.71
C TYR A 323 -47.21 30.18 5.15
N ARG A 324 -46.26 30.90 4.52
CA ARG A 324 -45.91 32.30 4.84
C ARG A 324 -45.63 32.50 6.34
N ALA A 325 -44.93 31.54 6.94
CA ALA A 325 -44.56 31.62 8.34
C ALA A 325 -43.57 32.77 8.57
N ASN A 326 -43.54 33.30 9.80
CA ASN A 326 -42.49 34.22 10.20
C ASN A 326 -41.11 33.54 10.10
N ASN A 327 -40.06 34.34 9.97
CA ASN A 327 -38.69 33.84 10.01
C ASN A 327 -38.47 32.97 11.25
N SER A 328 -37.60 31.97 11.11
CA SER A 328 -37.17 31.15 12.24
C SER A 328 -36.54 32.02 13.33
N LEU A 329 -36.83 31.68 14.58
CA LEU A 329 -36.29 32.37 15.74
C LEU A 329 -34.98 31.71 16.14
N TYR A 330 -33.90 32.48 16.22
CA TYR A 330 -32.62 32.01 16.76
C TYR A 330 -32.61 32.16 18.28
N ASN A 331 -32.27 31.09 18.99
CA ASN A 331 -32.08 31.11 20.42
C ASN A 331 -30.58 31.04 20.74
N SER A 332 -30.02 32.13 21.27
CA SER A 332 -28.60 32.24 21.59
C SER A 332 -28.17 31.41 22.81
N THR A 333 -29.09 31.07 23.70
CA THR A 333 -28.80 30.21 24.86
C THR A 333 -28.48 28.79 24.40
N TYR A 334 -29.28 28.24 23.50
CA TYR A 334 -29.10 26.87 22.99
C TYR A 334 -28.27 26.81 21.70
N VAL A 335 -28.09 27.93 21.01
CA VAL A 335 -27.47 28.03 19.67
C VAL A 335 -28.19 27.11 18.69
N MET A 336 -29.50 27.36 18.57
CA MET A 336 -30.41 26.58 17.72
C MET A 336 -31.56 27.47 17.26
N ASN A 337 -32.18 27.13 16.14
CA ASN A 337 -33.36 27.80 15.64
C ASN A 337 -34.63 26.99 15.90
N TYR A 338 -35.76 27.68 15.89
CA TYR A 338 -37.06 27.03 15.83
C TYR A 338 -38.09 27.86 15.07
N VAL A 339 -39.15 27.21 14.59
CA VAL A 339 -40.28 27.87 13.93
C VAL A 339 -41.56 27.14 14.25
N SER A 340 -42.68 27.87 14.32
CA SER A 340 -44.01 27.30 14.53
C SER A 340 -44.98 27.73 13.45
N ILE A 341 -45.77 26.79 12.92
CA ILE A 341 -46.86 27.04 11.96
C ILE A 341 -48.11 26.37 12.52
N GLY A 342 -49.09 27.17 12.95
CA GLY A 342 -50.21 26.65 13.71
C GLY A 342 -49.72 26.00 15.01
N THR A 343 -50.12 24.75 15.26
CA THR A 343 -49.64 23.95 16.40
C THR A 343 -48.36 23.18 16.09
N SER A 344 -47.90 23.10 14.84
CA SER A 344 -46.65 22.41 14.52
C SER A 344 -45.46 23.28 14.91
N TRP A 345 -44.53 22.73 15.67
CA TRP A 345 -43.29 23.38 16.10
C TRP A 345 -42.10 22.56 15.64
N VAL A 346 -41.08 23.21 15.08
CA VAL A 346 -39.85 22.54 14.61
C VAL A 346 -38.63 23.21 15.19
N GLY A 347 -37.78 22.42 15.85
CA GLY A 347 -36.43 22.81 16.30
C GLY A 347 -35.36 22.27 15.35
N PHE A 348 -34.44 23.12 14.91
CA PHE A 348 -33.44 22.80 13.87
C PHE A 348 -32.27 23.80 13.88
N ASP A 349 -31.21 23.51 13.12
CA ASP A 349 -30.12 24.47 12.90
C ASP A 349 -30.33 25.29 11.62
N ASP A 350 -30.32 26.62 11.75
CA ASP A 350 -30.27 27.54 10.60
C ASP A 350 -28.86 28.15 10.45
N VAL A 351 -28.69 29.06 9.50
CA VAL A 351 -27.38 29.65 9.11
C VAL A 351 -26.58 30.17 10.31
N GLU A 352 -27.22 30.85 11.26
CA GLU A 352 -26.54 31.45 12.42
C GLU A 352 -26.06 30.39 13.42
N ALA A 353 -26.88 29.38 13.71
CA ALA A 353 -26.51 28.26 14.57
C ALA A 353 -25.32 27.48 13.98
N VAL A 354 -25.38 27.16 12.68
CA VAL A 354 -24.29 26.46 11.98
C VAL A 354 -22.98 27.23 12.04
N LYS A 355 -23.00 28.54 11.75
CA LYS A 355 -21.79 29.40 11.85
C LYS A 355 -21.22 29.44 13.26
N THR A 356 -22.08 29.51 14.26
CA THR A 356 -21.68 29.57 15.67
C THR A 356 -21.05 28.26 16.11
N LYS A 357 -21.65 27.12 15.77
CA LYS A 357 -21.10 25.78 16.06
C LYS A 357 -19.77 25.51 15.35
N VAL A 358 -19.63 25.99 14.11
CA VAL A 358 -18.35 25.94 13.37
C VAL A 358 -17.28 26.82 14.03
N SER A 359 -17.64 28.00 14.52
CA SER A 359 -16.73 28.88 15.26
C SER A 359 -16.29 28.21 16.56
N TYR A 360 -17.24 27.65 17.31
CA TYR A 360 -16.98 26.85 18.50
C TYR A 360 -16.00 25.69 18.24
N ALA A 361 -16.20 24.93 17.16
CA ALA A 361 -15.31 23.83 16.81
C ALA A 361 -13.86 24.31 16.58
N LYS A 362 -13.67 25.48 15.96
CA LYS A 362 -12.34 26.09 15.77
C LYS A 362 -11.75 26.56 17.10
N GLU A 363 -12.54 27.21 17.95
CA GLU A 363 -12.12 27.70 19.27
C GLU A 363 -11.70 26.56 20.20
N ARG A 364 -12.37 25.42 20.12
CA ARG A 364 -12.03 24.18 20.85
C ARG A 364 -10.90 23.37 20.21
N ASN A 365 -10.29 23.87 19.13
CA ASN A 365 -9.24 23.17 18.39
C ASN A 365 -9.67 21.75 17.96
N LEU A 366 -10.91 21.63 17.45
CA LEU A 366 -11.43 20.41 16.86
C LEU A 366 -10.89 20.21 15.44
N GLY A 367 -10.80 18.96 14.99
CA GLY A 367 -10.28 18.59 13.68
C GLY A 367 -11.16 19.05 12.51
N GLY A 368 -12.44 19.33 12.74
CA GLY A 368 -13.38 19.69 11.68
C GLY A 368 -14.85 19.63 12.07
N TYR A 369 -15.71 19.56 11.05
CA TYR A 369 -17.13 19.21 11.19
C TYR A 369 -17.57 18.17 10.15
N VAL A 370 -18.65 17.46 10.45
CA VAL A 370 -19.40 16.60 9.53
C VAL A 370 -20.87 17.04 9.51
N VAL A 371 -21.47 17.10 8.32
CA VAL A 371 -22.90 17.42 8.18
C VAL A 371 -23.72 16.16 7.92
N TRP A 372 -24.84 16.01 8.63
CA TRP A 372 -25.82 14.95 8.44
C TRP A 372 -27.18 15.54 8.03
N GLN A 373 -27.59 15.46 6.77
CA GLN A 373 -26.82 15.02 5.60
C GLN A 373 -26.92 16.05 4.48
N VAL A 374 -26.00 15.97 3.52
CA VAL A 374 -25.81 16.97 2.45
C VAL A 374 -27.10 17.24 1.67
N LEU A 375 -27.92 16.22 1.46
CA LEU A 375 -29.17 16.29 0.70
C LEU A 375 -30.29 17.05 1.40
N TYR A 376 -30.19 17.23 2.72
CA TYR A 376 -31.19 17.97 3.46
C TYR A 376 -31.01 19.47 3.37
N ASP A 377 -29.90 19.95 2.81
CA ASP A 377 -29.63 21.36 2.68
C ASP A 377 -30.52 22.04 1.64
N TRP A 378 -30.85 23.32 1.87
CA TRP A 378 -31.60 24.16 0.94
C TRP A 378 -30.61 24.92 0.06
N ASN A 379 -30.44 24.49 -1.19
CA ASN A 379 -29.52 25.13 -2.15
C ASN A 379 -28.09 25.34 -1.61
N SER A 380 -27.59 24.38 -0.82
CA SER A 380 -26.27 24.42 -0.17
C SER A 380 -26.05 25.59 0.81
N VAL A 381 -27.11 26.24 1.31
CA VAL A 381 -26.99 27.43 2.16
C VAL A 381 -26.30 27.11 3.50
N LEU A 382 -26.65 26.00 4.15
CA LEU A 382 -25.98 25.63 5.41
C LEU A 382 -24.56 25.14 5.16
N SER A 383 -24.33 24.40 4.07
CA SER A 383 -23.00 23.98 3.63
C SER A 383 -22.07 25.17 3.38
N GLN A 384 -22.57 26.22 2.73
CA GLN A 384 -21.84 27.47 2.51
C GLN A 384 -21.60 28.21 3.83
N ALA A 385 -22.59 28.25 4.71
CA ALA A 385 -22.46 28.87 6.03
C ALA A 385 -21.37 28.18 6.87
N ALA A 386 -21.31 26.85 6.84
CA ALA A 386 -20.28 26.07 7.52
C ALA A 386 -18.89 26.21 6.86
N ALA A 387 -18.85 26.25 5.53
CA ALA A 387 -17.61 26.35 4.77
C ALA A 387 -17.00 27.75 4.79
N ALA A 388 -17.81 28.79 5.04
CA ALA A 388 -17.38 30.17 5.14
C ALA A 388 -16.28 30.32 6.19
N GLU A 389 -15.17 30.95 5.80
CA GLU A 389 -14.17 31.38 6.76
C GLU A 389 -14.83 32.42 7.67
N VAL A 390 -14.84 32.13 8.97
CA VAL A 390 -15.31 33.05 10.00
C VAL A 390 -14.35 34.23 9.99
N LYS A 391 -14.64 35.23 9.16
CA LYS A 391 -14.03 36.55 9.25
C LYS A 391 -14.66 37.22 10.47
N ASP A 392 -13.87 37.37 11.52
CA ASP A 392 -14.04 38.30 12.64
C ASP A 392 -15.49 38.66 12.99
N LEU A 393 -16.11 37.89 13.89
CA LEU A 393 -17.21 38.37 14.72
C LEU A 393 -16.65 38.74 16.10
N GLN A 394 -15.91 39.85 16.14
CA GLN A 394 -15.67 40.63 17.36
C GLN A 394 -16.03 42.10 17.10
N GLU A 395 -17.28 42.37 16.76
CA GLU A 395 -17.88 43.69 16.96
C GLU A 395 -19.21 43.50 17.66
N GLY A 396 -19.15 43.47 19.00
CA GLY A 396 -20.36 43.26 19.81
C GLY A 396 -20.12 43.12 21.31
N ALA A 397 -19.09 43.77 21.87
CA ALA A 397 -18.99 44.19 23.28
C ALA A 397 -17.55 44.54 23.64
N ALA A 398 -17.14 45.81 23.50
CA ALA A 398 -15.95 46.33 24.21
C ALA A 398 -15.91 47.86 24.17
N SER A 399 -16.53 48.51 25.15
CA SER A 399 -16.01 49.79 25.64
C SER A 399 -15.06 49.47 26.80
N ASP A 400 -13.76 49.28 26.51
CA ASP A 400 -12.65 49.63 27.45
C ASP A 400 -11.21 49.23 27.00
N GLN A 401 -10.97 48.63 25.82
CA GLN A 401 -9.62 48.16 25.43
C GLN A 401 -8.92 48.92 24.28
N SER A 402 -9.16 50.22 24.11
CA SER A 402 -8.64 50.98 22.94
C SER A 402 -7.14 51.35 22.99
N ILE A 403 -6.46 51.26 24.14
CA ILE A 403 -5.06 51.72 24.26
C ILE A 403 -4.02 50.59 24.00
N GLY A 404 -4.39 49.32 24.20
CA GLY A 404 -3.49 48.17 23.97
C GLY A 404 -3.31 47.77 22.51
N MET A 405 -4.24 48.14 21.63
CA MET A 405 -4.34 47.57 20.27
C MET A 405 -3.39 48.23 19.24
N GLN A 406 -3.02 49.50 19.43
CA GLN A 406 -2.07 50.19 18.54
C GLN A 406 -0.62 49.72 18.69
N LYS A 407 -0.20 49.29 19.89
CA LYS A 407 1.14 48.70 20.11
C LYS A 407 1.29 47.30 19.49
N LYS A 408 0.23 46.47 19.52
CA LYS A 408 0.22 45.14 18.90
C LYS A 408 0.29 45.17 17.37
N LYS A 409 -0.36 46.15 16.70
CA LYS A 409 -0.31 46.27 15.22
C LYS A 409 1.09 46.57 14.68
N LYS A 410 1.87 47.44 15.34
CA LYS A 410 3.26 47.75 14.93
C LYS A 410 4.23 46.59 15.19
N LEU A 411 4.01 45.82 16.27
CA LEU A 411 4.82 44.63 16.57
C LEU A 411 4.55 43.49 15.57
N ASN A 412 3.30 43.29 15.17
CA ASN A 412 2.93 42.26 14.19
C ASN A 412 3.48 42.55 12.78
N GLN A 413 3.60 43.82 12.36
CA GLN A 413 4.19 44.18 11.05
C GLN A 413 5.70 43.89 10.96
N LEU A 414 6.45 44.05 12.05
CA LEU A 414 7.88 43.72 12.10
C LEU A 414 8.11 42.20 12.05
N ILE A 415 7.24 41.41 12.70
CA ILE A 415 7.31 39.95 12.71
C ILE A 415 7.10 39.36 11.30
N ILE A 416 6.20 39.95 10.50
CA ILE A 416 5.91 39.50 9.13
C ILE A 416 7.12 39.65 8.18
N ILE A 417 8.03 40.60 8.43
CA ILE A 417 9.22 40.84 7.58
C ILE A 417 10.43 40.03 8.07
N LEU A 418 10.59 39.87 9.38
CA LEU A 418 11.75 39.21 9.98
C LEU A 418 11.69 37.68 9.87
N ILE A 419 10.49 37.07 9.94
CA ILE A 419 10.34 35.60 9.83
C ILE A 419 10.77 35.08 8.46
N PRO A 420 10.30 35.62 7.31
CA PRO A 420 10.71 35.13 5.99
C PRO A 420 12.22 35.23 5.76
N MET A 421 12.83 36.32 6.24
CA MET A 421 14.25 36.57 6.09
C MET A 421 15.10 35.60 6.92
N GLY A 422 14.65 35.26 8.13
CA GLY A 422 15.25 34.21 8.97
C GLY A 422 15.09 32.81 8.37
N CYS A 423 13.91 32.51 7.82
CA CYS A 423 13.65 31.24 7.13
C CYS A 423 14.54 31.06 5.89
N LEU A 424 14.76 32.12 5.12
CA LEU A 424 15.63 32.08 3.93
C LEU A 424 17.09 31.78 4.31
N LEU A 425 17.58 32.41 5.37
CA LEU A 425 18.96 32.23 5.85
C LEU A 425 19.18 30.82 6.43
N MET A 426 18.18 30.28 7.14
CA MET A 426 18.16 28.90 7.62
C MET A 426 18.09 27.88 6.46
N LEU A 427 17.32 28.17 5.41
CA LEU A 427 17.26 27.32 4.22
C LEU A 427 18.62 27.26 3.51
N LEU A 428 19.30 28.40 3.36
CA LEU A 428 20.63 28.46 2.77
C LEU A 428 21.68 27.69 3.59
N LEU A 429 21.61 27.78 4.93
CA LEU A 429 22.46 26.99 5.82
C LEU A 429 22.13 25.49 5.77
N LEU A 430 20.86 25.11 5.65
CA LEU A 430 20.43 23.72 5.47
C LEU A 430 20.96 23.16 4.14
N VAL A 431 20.81 23.91 3.04
CA VAL A 431 21.33 23.51 1.74
C VAL A 431 22.85 23.39 1.77
N PHE A 432 23.55 24.33 2.39
CA PHE A 432 25.00 24.28 2.57
C PHE A 432 25.45 23.08 3.42
N THR A 433 24.76 22.79 4.53
CA THR A 433 25.07 21.65 5.38
C THR A 433 24.75 20.32 4.71
N LEU A 434 23.63 20.19 3.99
CA LEU A 434 23.31 19.02 3.18
C LEU A 434 24.33 18.81 2.06
N TRP A 435 24.74 19.88 1.37
CA TRP A 435 25.81 19.85 0.38
C TRP A 435 27.13 19.40 1.00
N HIS A 436 27.51 19.97 2.15
CA HIS A 436 28.72 19.62 2.87
C HIS A 436 28.69 18.18 3.43
N LEU A 437 27.53 17.68 3.88
CA LEU A 437 27.34 16.29 4.33
C LEU A 437 27.39 15.31 3.16
N LYS A 438 26.78 15.64 2.01
CA LYS A 438 26.89 14.85 0.77
C LYS A 438 28.35 14.79 0.30
N ARG A 439 29.04 15.94 0.27
CA ARG A 439 30.47 16.03 -0.08
C ARG A 439 31.35 15.26 0.92
N ARG A 440 31.06 15.32 2.22
CA ARG A 440 31.74 14.52 3.25
C ARG A 440 31.50 13.02 3.11
N LYS A 441 30.31 12.56 2.72
CA LYS A 441 30.06 11.12 2.46
C LYS A 441 30.90 10.63 1.28
N VAL A 442 30.96 11.39 0.19
CA VAL A 442 31.79 11.07 -0.99
C VAL A 442 33.28 11.07 -0.64
N LEU A 443 33.76 12.08 0.09
CA LEU A 443 35.15 12.16 0.56
C LEU A 443 35.49 10.99 1.51
N LYS A 444 34.62 10.68 2.48
CA LYS A 444 34.80 9.54 3.39
C LYS A 444 34.81 8.21 2.64
N PHE A 445 34.01 8.04 1.59
CA PHE A 445 34.03 6.85 0.73
C PHE A 445 35.37 6.73 0.00
N LYS A 446 35.85 7.82 -0.63
CA LYS A 446 37.20 7.89 -1.24
C LYS A 446 38.31 7.60 -0.21
N GLU A 447 38.22 8.13 1.00
CA GLU A 447 39.18 7.88 2.09
C GLU A 447 39.12 6.45 2.66
N ARG A 448 37.93 5.81 2.69
CA ARG A 448 37.78 4.39 3.10
C ARG A 448 38.44 3.46 2.08
N MET A 449 38.28 3.79 0.80
CA MET A 449 38.95 3.11 -0.31
C MET A 449 40.46 3.31 -0.29
N ALA A 450 40.93 4.54 -0.09
CA ALA A 450 42.35 4.83 0.05
C ALA A 450 42.97 4.13 1.27
N ARG A 451 42.24 4.01 2.40
CA ARG A 451 42.69 3.22 3.56
C ARG A 451 42.74 1.72 3.32
N ASN A 452 41.82 1.16 2.52
CA ASN A 452 41.92 -0.24 2.08
C ASN A 452 43.09 -0.47 1.12
N LYS A 453 43.59 0.57 0.44
CA LYS A 453 44.83 0.53 -0.35
C LYS A 453 46.07 0.42 0.55
N ILE A 454 46.08 1.11 1.68
CA ILE A 454 47.21 1.16 2.65
C ILE A 454 47.23 -0.07 3.57
N GLY A 455 46.07 -0.68 3.86
CA GLY A 455 45.99 -1.89 4.71
C GLY A 455 46.57 -3.17 4.10
N SER A 456 46.98 -3.15 2.82
CA SER A 456 47.56 -4.30 2.12
C SER A 456 49.09 -4.21 1.94
N GLU A 457 49.74 -3.13 2.39
CA GLU A 457 51.19 -2.93 2.24
C GLU A 457 52.02 -3.52 3.41
N ASN A 458 51.38 -4.07 4.45
CA ASN A 458 52.10 -4.61 5.62
C ASN A 458 52.44 -6.10 5.56
N ASN A 459 52.25 -6.78 4.43
CA ASN A 459 52.73 -8.16 4.23
C ASN A 459 53.74 -8.19 3.09
N GLU A 460 55.01 -7.98 3.43
CA GLU A 460 56.15 -8.28 2.58
C GLU A 460 56.27 -9.79 2.36
N GLU A 461 55.62 -10.31 1.32
CA GLU A 461 56.08 -11.53 0.64
C GLU A 461 56.11 -11.27 -0.87
N LYS A 462 57.34 -11.28 -1.40
CA LYS A 462 57.67 -11.17 -2.82
C LYS A 462 57.03 -12.34 -3.58
N GLY A 463 56.04 -12.02 -4.42
CA GLY A 463 55.43 -12.93 -5.38
C GLY A 463 54.34 -12.22 -6.18
N ASP A 464 54.63 -11.98 -7.46
CA ASP A 464 53.80 -11.47 -8.57
C ASP A 464 52.88 -10.24 -8.33
N GLU A 465 53.39 -9.08 -8.78
CA GLU A 465 52.84 -7.72 -8.66
C GLU A 465 51.51 -7.43 -9.42
N GLU A 466 50.86 -8.41 -10.07
CA GLU A 466 49.57 -8.18 -10.76
C GLU A 466 48.32 -8.42 -9.90
N THR A 467 48.51 -8.89 -8.68
CA THR A 467 47.45 -9.09 -7.70
C THR A 467 47.60 -8.04 -6.63
N ARG A 468 46.62 -7.13 -6.44
CA ARG A 468 46.06 -6.77 -5.10
C ARG A 468 45.22 -5.50 -4.97
N THR A 469 44.97 -4.66 -5.99
CA THR A 469 44.09 -3.48 -5.76
C THR A 469 43.23 -3.08 -6.98
N LEU A 470 41.94 -2.78 -6.74
CA LEU A 470 41.08 -2.08 -7.71
C LEU A 470 41.72 -0.72 -8.05
N GLN A 471 41.91 -0.44 -9.34
CA GLN A 471 42.48 0.83 -9.77
C GLN A 471 41.43 1.94 -9.73
N VAL A 472 41.84 3.14 -9.30
CA VAL A 472 41.00 4.34 -9.37
C VAL A 472 41.42 5.10 -10.62
N TYR A 473 40.50 5.22 -11.57
CA TYR A 473 40.71 5.99 -12.80
C TYR A 473 40.08 7.38 -12.68
N SER A 474 40.68 8.36 -13.34
CA SER A 474 40.11 9.70 -13.49
C SER A 474 39.04 9.74 -14.58
N PHE A 475 38.18 10.77 -14.55
CA PHE A 475 37.19 10.97 -15.61
C PHE A 475 37.86 11.21 -16.97
N ASP A 476 38.94 11.99 -17.00
CA ASP A 476 39.65 12.31 -18.24
C ASP A 476 40.30 11.08 -18.87
N GLU A 477 40.86 10.17 -18.06
CA GLU A 477 41.38 8.89 -18.56
C GLU A 477 40.28 8.03 -19.18
N MET A 478 39.09 7.96 -18.56
CA MET A 478 37.96 7.19 -19.11
C MET A 478 37.38 7.86 -20.36
N LYS A 479 37.33 9.19 -20.38
CA LYS A 479 36.93 9.97 -21.55
C LYS A 479 37.89 9.75 -22.72
N GLU A 480 39.20 9.77 -22.48
CA GLU A 480 40.21 9.46 -23.50
C GLU A 480 40.10 8.01 -23.98
N ALA A 481 40.04 7.05 -23.05
CA ALA A 481 39.99 5.63 -23.35
C ALA A 481 38.76 5.23 -24.19
N THR A 482 37.63 5.92 -24.01
CA THR A 482 36.36 5.64 -24.71
C THR A 482 36.13 6.54 -25.93
N ASN A 483 37.12 7.35 -26.32
CA ASN A 483 36.99 8.37 -27.36
C ASN A 483 35.78 9.29 -27.12
N ASN A 484 35.78 9.96 -25.97
CA ASN A 484 34.73 10.83 -25.47
C ASN A 484 33.35 10.16 -25.39
N PHE A 485 33.30 8.90 -24.94
CA PHE A 485 32.08 8.10 -24.86
C PHE A 485 31.33 8.05 -26.21
N SER A 486 32.07 7.89 -27.31
CA SER A 486 31.51 7.83 -28.66
C SER A 486 30.45 6.72 -28.76
N VAL A 487 29.37 7.02 -29.47
CA VAL A 487 28.30 6.06 -29.79
C VAL A 487 28.85 4.85 -30.55
N GLU A 488 29.92 5.02 -31.33
CA GLU A 488 30.59 3.92 -32.04
C GLU A 488 31.24 2.90 -31.10
N ASN A 489 31.58 3.33 -29.88
CA ASN A 489 32.12 2.48 -28.82
C ASN A 489 31.03 1.92 -27.91
N GLU A 490 29.75 2.18 -28.14
CA GLU A 490 28.67 1.65 -27.32
C GLU A 490 28.54 0.12 -27.48
N LEU A 491 28.71 -0.61 -26.39
CA LEU A 491 28.56 -2.07 -26.33
C LEU A 491 27.13 -2.48 -26.01
N GLY A 492 26.41 -1.63 -25.26
CA GLY A 492 25.01 -1.84 -24.90
C GLY A 492 24.50 -0.80 -23.90
N LYS A 493 23.18 -0.68 -23.81
CA LYS A 493 22.47 0.24 -22.92
C LYS A 493 21.30 -0.46 -22.24
N GLY A 494 21.20 -0.33 -20.92
CA GLY A 494 20.13 -0.92 -20.11
C GLY A 494 19.67 0.01 -19.00
N GLY A 495 18.82 -0.51 -18.10
CA GLY A 495 18.31 0.24 -16.94
C GLY A 495 19.40 0.76 -15.99
N TYR A 496 20.59 0.18 -16.06
CA TYR A 496 21.73 0.46 -15.19
C TYR A 496 22.80 1.38 -15.82
N GLY A 497 22.54 1.90 -17.03
CA GLY A 497 23.45 2.82 -17.73
C GLY A 497 23.95 2.29 -19.07
N THR A 498 24.92 3.01 -19.64
CA THR A 498 25.51 2.69 -20.94
C THR A 498 26.92 2.11 -20.74
N VAL A 499 27.24 1.06 -21.49
CA VAL A 499 28.54 0.40 -21.47
C VAL A 499 29.30 0.75 -22.75
N TYR A 500 30.53 1.24 -22.60
CA TYR A 500 31.41 1.62 -23.71
C TYR A 500 32.63 0.71 -23.78
N LYS A 501 33.08 0.37 -24.99
CA LYS A 501 34.41 -0.16 -25.24
C LYS A 501 35.42 0.96 -25.05
N GLY A 502 36.52 0.65 -24.37
CA GLY A 502 37.64 1.57 -24.25
C GLY A 502 38.97 0.85 -24.40
N LYS A 503 40.02 1.64 -24.61
CA LYS A 503 41.40 1.16 -24.63
C LYS A 503 42.25 2.07 -23.74
N LEU A 504 42.82 1.49 -22.68
CA LEU A 504 43.73 2.20 -21.79
C LEU A 504 45.05 2.52 -22.52
N ARG A 505 45.81 3.50 -22.00
CA ARG A 505 47.10 3.92 -22.57
C ARG A 505 48.13 2.79 -22.68
N ASN A 506 48.04 1.79 -21.80
CA ASN A 506 48.87 0.58 -21.85
C ASN A 506 48.41 -0.44 -22.91
N GLY A 507 47.41 -0.10 -23.73
CA GLY A 507 46.88 -0.94 -24.79
C GLY A 507 45.79 -1.92 -24.35
N LYS A 508 45.50 -2.02 -23.05
CA LYS A 508 44.50 -2.96 -22.51
C LYS A 508 43.09 -2.53 -22.89
N GLU A 509 42.34 -3.45 -23.52
CA GLU A 509 40.92 -3.25 -23.80
C GLU A 509 40.07 -3.40 -22.53
N ILE A 510 39.11 -2.50 -22.35
CA ILE A 510 38.24 -2.42 -21.18
C ILE A 510 36.79 -2.17 -21.59
N ALA A 511 35.85 -2.50 -20.70
CA ALA A 511 34.46 -2.10 -20.79
C ALA A 511 34.13 -1.11 -19.66
N VAL A 512 33.64 0.08 -20.02
CA VAL A 512 33.33 1.17 -19.08
C VAL A 512 31.81 1.30 -18.96
N LYS A 513 31.26 0.82 -17.83
CA LYS A 513 29.83 0.97 -17.48
C LYS A 513 29.65 2.34 -16.79
N ARG A 514 29.06 3.29 -17.50
CA ARG A 514 28.72 4.63 -16.98
C ARG A 514 27.30 4.62 -16.45
N LEU A 515 27.15 4.85 -15.15
CA LEU A 515 25.85 4.79 -14.46
C LEU A 515 25.00 6.03 -14.76
N SER A 516 23.68 5.88 -14.84
CA SER A 516 22.76 6.99 -15.13
C SER A 516 22.57 7.92 -13.92
N GLU A 517 22.47 9.24 -14.18
CA GLU A 517 22.25 10.26 -13.14
C GLU A 517 20.88 10.18 -12.45
N THR A 518 19.89 9.54 -13.09
CA THR A 518 18.47 9.62 -12.71
C THR A 518 18.01 8.57 -11.69
N SER A 519 18.88 7.64 -11.26
CA SER A 519 18.48 6.58 -10.33
C SER A 519 19.12 6.76 -8.94
N SER A 520 18.30 6.95 -7.91
CA SER A 520 18.72 6.83 -6.50
C SER A 520 19.21 5.42 -6.15
N GLN A 521 18.86 4.43 -6.98
CA GLN A 521 19.25 3.03 -6.90
C GLN A 521 20.69 2.76 -7.35
N GLY A 522 21.24 3.53 -8.32
CA GLY A 522 22.54 3.26 -8.92
C GLY A 522 23.76 3.41 -7.99
N LEU A 523 23.65 4.18 -6.89
CA LEU A 523 24.76 4.31 -5.93
C LEU A 523 24.95 3.05 -5.07
N GLU A 524 23.85 2.45 -4.59
CA GLU A 524 23.94 1.23 -3.76
C GLU A 524 24.45 0.05 -4.60
N GLU A 525 23.99 -0.05 -5.85
CA GLU A 525 24.44 -1.07 -6.80
C GLU A 525 25.92 -0.90 -7.14
N PHE A 526 26.36 0.34 -7.42
CA PHE A 526 27.77 0.67 -7.60
C PHE A 526 28.61 0.25 -6.39
N GLU A 527 28.20 0.66 -5.18
CA GLU A 527 28.93 0.30 -3.96
C GLU A 527 28.98 -1.23 -3.76
N ASN A 528 27.90 -1.96 -4.06
CA ASN A 528 27.88 -3.41 -3.99
C ASN A 528 28.84 -4.05 -4.99
N GLU A 529 28.83 -3.65 -6.27
CA GLU A 529 29.74 -4.18 -7.29
C GLU A 529 31.19 -3.94 -6.88
N VAL A 530 31.51 -2.72 -6.47
CA VAL A 530 32.87 -2.36 -6.05
C VAL A 530 33.34 -3.18 -4.83
N ILE A 531 32.48 -3.35 -3.82
CA ILE A 531 32.81 -4.09 -2.60
C ILE A 531 32.95 -5.59 -2.88
N LEU A 532 32.08 -6.15 -3.72
CA LEU A 532 32.08 -7.58 -4.03
C LEU A 532 33.23 -7.94 -4.95
N THR A 533 33.53 -7.14 -5.98
CA THR A 533 34.63 -7.48 -6.89
C THR A 533 36.01 -7.29 -6.26
N ALA A 534 36.13 -6.48 -5.20
CA ALA A 534 37.33 -6.47 -4.37
C ALA A 534 37.57 -7.82 -3.64
N LYS A 535 36.53 -8.65 -3.48
CA LYS A 535 36.56 -9.89 -2.69
C LYS A 535 36.43 -11.16 -3.52
N LEU A 536 36.00 -11.06 -4.77
CA LEU A 536 35.67 -12.20 -5.63
C LEU A 536 36.61 -12.29 -6.82
N GLN A 537 37.24 -13.45 -6.96
CA GLN A 537 38.13 -13.76 -8.07
C GLN A 537 37.95 -15.23 -8.44
N HIS A 538 37.45 -15.45 -9.66
CA HIS A 538 37.25 -16.78 -10.21
C HIS A 538 37.23 -16.70 -11.73
N ILE A 539 37.64 -17.77 -12.42
CA ILE A 539 37.77 -17.77 -13.89
C ILE A 539 36.42 -17.51 -14.59
N ASN A 540 35.32 -17.97 -13.97
CA ASN A 540 33.95 -17.80 -14.47
C ASN A 540 33.21 -16.59 -13.88
N LEU A 541 33.93 -15.59 -13.36
CA LEU A 541 33.37 -14.30 -12.96
C LEU A 541 34.06 -13.17 -13.73
N VAL A 542 33.30 -12.15 -14.14
CA VAL A 542 33.88 -10.99 -14.83
C VAL A 542 34.68 -10.15 -13.84
N LYS A 543 35.94 -9.84 -14.20
CA LYS A 543 36.84 -9.04 -13.39
C LYS A 543 36.56 -7.54 -13.53
N VAL A 544 36.28 -6.86 -12.42
CA VAL A 544 36.37 -5.39 -12.34
C VAL A 544 37.84 -5.02 -12.20
N VAL A 545 38.33 -4.22 -13.13
CA VAL A 545 39.69 -3.69 -13.19
C VAL A 545 39.81 -2.44 -12.31
N GLY A 546 38.75 -1.63 -12.25
CA GLY A 546 38.75 -0.41 -11.46
C GLY A 546 37.43 0.35 -11.47
N PHE A 547 37.45 1.55 -10.91
CA PHE A 547 36.28 2.44 -10.87
C PHE A 547 36.69 3.91 -10.98
N CYS A 548 35.75 4.77 -11.39
CA CYS A 548 35.90 6.23 -11.41
C CYS A 548 34.74 6.90 -10.65
N ILE A 549 35.06 7.88 -9.80
CA ILE A 549 34.10 8.71 -9.06
C ILE A 549 34.60 10.16 -9.09
N GLU A 550 34.36 10.87 -10.18
CA GLU A 550 34.79 12.26 -10.39
C GLU A 550 33.69 13.03 -11.12
N ASN A 551 33.61 14.35 -10.92
CA ASN A 551 32.64 15.21 -11.63
C ASN A 551 31.17 14.72 -11.54
N GLU A 552 30.78 14.16 -10.39
CA GLU A 552 29.46 13.52 -10.15
C GLU A 552 29.18 12.21 -10.92
N GLU A 553 30.07 11.85 -11.85
CA GLU A 553 30.07 10.61 -12.60
C GLU A 553 30.51 9.42 -11.75
N LYS A 554 29.91 8.26 -12.03
CA LYS A 554 30.26 6.98 -11.41
C LYS A 554 30.39 5.94 -12.50
N MET A 555 31.57 5.37 -12.64
CA MET A 555 31.87 4.40 -13.69
C MET A 555 32.56 3.16 -13.13
N LEU A 556 32.20 2.01 -13.66
CA LEU A 556 32.87 0.73 -13.39
C LEU A 556 33.62 0.27 -14.62
N ILE A 557 34.86 -0.16 -14.42
CA ILE A 557 35.77 -0.58 -15.47
C ILE A 557 35.96 -2.08 -15.34
N TYR A 558 35.50 -2.82 -16.34
CA TYR A 558 35.64 -4.28 -16.43
C TYR A 558 36.68 -4.67 -17.47
N GLU A 559 37.16 -5.91 -17.39
CA GLU A 559 37.79 -6.55 -18.55
C GLU A 559 36.82 -6.61 -19.73
N TYR A 560 37.34 -6.40 -20.94
CA TYR A 560 36.52 -6.45 -22.15
C TYR A 560 36.18 -7.89 -22.52
N MET A 561 34.90 -8.15 -22.83
CA MET A 561 34.38 -9.45 -23.25
C MET A 561 34.09 -9.43 -24.76
N PRO A 562 35.00 -9.97 -25.61
CA PRO A 562 34.89 -9.82 -27.06
C PRO A 562 33.72 -10.58 -27.66
N ASN A 563 33.31 -11.70 -27.04
CA ASN A 563 32.21 -12.53 -27.50
C ASN A 563 30.86 -12.16 -26.85
N LYS A 564 30.73 -10.97 -26.24
CA LYS A 564 29.45 -10.43 -25.74
C LYS A 564 28.74 -11.39 -24.76
N SER A 565 27.43 -11.29 -24.65
CA SER A 565 26.57 -12.07 -23.74
C SER A 565 25.99 -13.32 -24.39
N LEU A 566 25.60 -14.31 -23.59
CA LEU A 566 25.05 -15.59 -24.06
C LEU A 566 23.74 -15.41 -24.85
N ASP A 567 22.88 -14.49 -24.42
CA ASP A 567 21.63 -14.13 -25.12
C ASP A 567 21.85 -13.67 -26.58
N HIS A 568 23.02 -13.10 -26.88
CA HIS A 568 23.44 -12.70 -28.22
C HIS A 568 23.48 -13.87 -29.21
N TYR A 569 23.72 -15.08 -28.69
CA TYR A 569 23.83 -16.31 -29.46
C TYR A 569 22.52 -17.11 -29.41
N ILE A 570 22.04 -17.45 -28.21
CA ILE A 570 20.93 -18.42 -28.06
C ILE A 570 19.61 -17.92 -28.68
N TYR A 571 19.39 -16.61 -28.77
CA TYR A 571 18.17 -16.04 -29.35
C TYR A 571 18.29 -15.66 -30.82
N ASN A 572 19.49 -15.74 -31.42
CA ASN A 572 19.69 -15.44 -32.83
C ASN A 572 19.83 -16.75 -33.62
N GLN A 573 18.97 -16.95 -34.62
CA GLN A 573 18.91 -18.19 -35.41
C GLN A 573 20.26 -18.56 -36.06
N VAL A 574 21.03 -17.57 -36.53
CA VAL A 574 22.31 -17.82 -37.18
C VAL A 574 23.42 -18.05 -36.15
N ARG A 575 23.50 -17.18 -35.13
CA ARG A 575 24.58 -17.26 -34.14
C ARG A 575 24.45 -18.46 -33.22
N ARG A 576 23.23 -18.97 -32.96
CA ARG A 576 23.07 -20.18 -32.13
C ARG A 576 23.81 -21.38 -32.68
N LEU A 577 24.00 -21.46 -34.01
CA LEU A 577 24.71 -22.55 -34.67
C LEU A 577 26.19 -22.62 -34.27
N ILE A 578 26.75 -21.51 -33.75
CA ILE A 578 28.11 -21.46 -33.20
C ILE A 578 28.20 -22.24 -31.88
N LEU A 579 27.07 -22.36 -31.16
CA LEU A 579 26.94 -23.06 -29.88
C LEU A 579 26.41 -24.48 -30.10
N ASN A 580 27.28 -25.36 -30.60
CA ASN A 580 27.02 -26.80 -30.60
C ASN A 580 26.88 -27.35 -29.17
N TRP A 581 26.46 -28.62 -29.04
CA TRP A 581 26.22 -29.23 -27.74
C TRP A 581 27.43 -29.14 -26.80
N GLU A 582 28.63 -29.46 -27.30
CA GLU A 582 29.88 -29.39 -26.53
C GLU A 582 30.12 -28.02 -25.92
N LYS A 583 29.98 -26.93 -26.71
CA LYS A 583 30.13 -25.57 -26.20
C LYS A 583 29.04 -25.20 -25.20
N ARG A 584 27.80 -25.65 -25.41
CA ARG A 584 26.72 -25.41 -24.43
C ARG A 584 27.02 -26.11 -23.11
N VAL A 585 27.56 -27.33 -23.14
CA VAL A 585 28.01 -28.05 -21.94
C VAL A 585 29.12 -27.28 -21.23
N GLN A 586 30.16 -26.83 -21.94
CA GLN A 586 31.23 -26.01 -21.36
C GLN A 586 30.69 -24.72 -20.72
N ILE A 587 29.71 -24.08 -21.36
CA ILE A 587 29.03 -22.89 -20.81
C ILE A 587 28.25 -23.25 -19.55
N ILE A 588 27.48 -24.33 -19.55
CA ILE A 588 26.71 -24.79 -18.38
C ILE A 588 27.65 -25.11 -17.22
N GLU A 589 28.72 -25.87 -17.46
CA GLU A 589 29.72 -26.24 -16.46
C GLU A 589 30.40 -25.01 -15.86
N GLY A 590 30.81 -24.05 -16.69
CA GLY A 590 31.43 -22.81 -16.21
C GLY A 590 30.47 -21.94 -15.37
N ILE A 591 29.18 -21.90 -15.73
CA ILE A 591 28.16 -21.22 -14.90
C ILE A 591 28.02 -21.92 -13.55
N ILE A 592 27.96 -23.26 -13.53
CA ILE A 592 27.87 -24.06 -12.30
C ILE A 592 29.09 -23.79 -11.42
N GLN A 593 30.32 -23.79 -11.97
CA GLN A 593 31.53 -23.48 -11.22
C GLN A 593 31.52 -22.05 -10.66
N GLY A 594 31.06 -21.07 -11.44
CA GLY A 594 30.91 -19.70 -10.99
C GLY A 594 29.94 -19.57 -9.81
N LEU A 595 28.76 -20.20 -9.89
CA LEU A 595 27.77 -20.18 -8.81
C LEU A 595 28.24 -20.94 -7.57
N LEU A 596 28.89 -22.10 -7.76
CA LEU A 596 29.49 -22.87 -6.67
C LEU A 596 30.55 -22.07 -5.91
N TYR A 597 31.39 -21.35 -6.64
CA TYR A 597 32.37 -20.46 -6.02
C TYR A 597 31.68 -19.39 -5.16
N LEU A 598 30.62 -18.74 -5.66
CA LEU A 598 29.89 -17.72 -4.92
C LEU A 598 29.22 -18.26 -3.65
N GLN A 599 28.68 -19.49 -3.70
CA GLN A 599 27.86 -20.04 -2.63
C GLN A 599 28.69 -20.79 -1.58
N GLU A 600 29.66 -21.60 -2.00
CA GLU A 600 30.38 -22.57 -1.15
C GLU A 600 31.85 -22.22 -0.93
N TYR A 601 32.58 -21.95 -2.02
CA TYR A 601 34.06 -21.88 -1.98
C TYR A 601 34.62 -20.49 -1.68
N SER A 602 33.81 -19.44 -1.81
CA SER A 602 34.17 -18.10 -1.38
C SER A 602 34.24 -18.00 0.16
N ARG A 603 35.04 -17.05 0.65
CA ARG A 603 35.09 -16.70 2.07
C ARG A 603 33.72 -16.25 2.59
N LEU A 604 32.91 -15.66 1.72
CA LEU A 604 31.57 -15.17 1.99
C LEU A 604 30.60 -15.85 1.04
N THR A 605 29.49 -16.37 1.55
CA THR A 605 28.39 -16.84 0.72
C THR A 605 27.73 -15.64 0.06
N ILE A 606 27.59 -15.67 -1.26
CA ILE A 606 27.03 -14.58 -2.05
C ILE A 606 25.86 -15.10 -2.85
N ILE A 607 24.75 -14.39 -2.76
CA ILE A 607 23.56 -14.65 -3.56
C ILE A 607 23.48 -13.56 -4.63
N HIS A 608 23.51 -13.95 -5.90
CA HIS A 608 23.59 -13.02 -7.03
C HIS A 608 22.26 -12.32 -7.30
N ARG A 609 21.14 -13.07 -7.27
CA ARG A 609 19.75 -12.60 -7.46
C ARG A 609 19.39 -12.04 -8.84
N ASP A 610 20.28 -12.17 -9.83
CA ASP A 610 20.01 -11.72 -11.22
C ASP A 610 20.76 -12.59 -12.24
N ILE A 611 20.73 -13.90 -12.04
CA ILE A 611 21.28 -14.87 -12.98
C ILE A 611 20.34 -14.98 -14.19
N LYS A 612 20.85 -14.65 -15.37
CA LYS A 612 20.12 -14.66 -16.64
C LYS A 612 21.07 -14.67 -17.83
N ALA A 613 20.57 -15.00 -19.03
CA ALA A 613 21.40 -15.15 -20.22
C ALA A 613 22.18 -13.87 -20.60
N SER A 614 21.61 -12.68 -20.40
CA SER A 614 22.29 -11.41 -20.68
C SER A 614 23.39 -11.04 -19.68
N ASN A 615 23.42 -11.67 -18.51
CA ASN A 615 24.46 -11.47 -17.49
C ASN A 615 25.56 -12.55 -17.55
N ILE A 616 25.48 -13.50 -18.48
CA ILE A 616 26.57 -14.44 -18.78
C ILE A 616 27.35 -13.91 -19.97
N LEU A 617 28.54 -13.35 -19.74
CA LEU A 617 29.44 -12.87 -20.78
C LEU A 617 30.39 -13.98 -21.24
N LEU A 618 30.87 -13.88 -22.48
CA LEU A 618 31.76 -14.84 -23.10
C LEU A 618 33.10 -14.17 -23.39
N ASP A 619 34.19 -14.78 -22.90
CA ASP A 619 35.54 -14.34 -23.18
C ASP A 619 36.01 -14.75 -24.59
N SER A 620 37.26 -14.44 -24.94
CA SER A 620 37.85 -14.77 -26.24
C SER A 620 37.84 -16.27 -26.59
N GLN A 621 37.78 -17.15 -25.58
CA GLN A 621 37.77 -18.60 -25.71
C GLN A 621 36.35 -19.18 -25.64
N MET A 622 35.32 -18.33 -25.68
CA MET A 622 33.90 -18.71 -25.51
C MET A 622 33.60 -19.30 -24.13
N GLN A 623 34.42 -19.00 -23.11
CA GLN A 623 34.16 -19.45 -21.74
C GLN A 623 33.20 -18.47 -21.03
N PRO A 624 32.27 -18.99 -20.22
CA PRO A 624 31.27 -18.16 -19.54
C PRO A 624 31.85 -17.43 -18.33
N LYS A 625 31.43 -16.19 -18.16
CA LYS A 625 31.71 -15.36 -16.99
C LYS A 625 30.44 -14.66 -16.50
N ILE A 626 30.10 -14.89 -15.23
CA ILE A 626 28.96 -14.25 -14.58
C ILE A 626 29.31 -12.78 -14.30
N SER A 627 28.38 -11.89 -14.61
CA SER A 627 28.52 -10.43 -14.50
C SER A 627 27.32 -9.79 -13.80
N ASP A 628 27.41 -8.48 -13.52
CA ASP A 628 26.35 -7.64 -12.92
C ASP A 628 26.01 -7.97 -11.45
N PHE A 629 26.95 -7.66 -10.56
CA PHE A 629 26.84 -7.94 -9.12
C PHE A 629 26.11 -6.84 -8.34
N GLY A 630 25.53 -5.84 -8.99
CA GLY A 630 24.91 -4.69 -8.32
C GLY A 630 23.77 -5.08 -7.37
N MET A 631 23.14 -6.21 -7.69
CA MET A 631 22.01 -6.78 -6.95
C MET A 631 22.43 -7.84 -5.94
N ALA A 632 23.69 -8.26 -5.95
CA ALA A 632 24.16 -9.35 -5.11
C ALA A 632 24.16 -8.97 -3.62
N ARG A 633 24.09 -9.98 -2.74
CA ARG A 633 24.08 -9.82 -1.29
C ARG A 633 25.04 -10.77 -0.62
N ILE A 634 25.75 -10.27 0.39
CA ILE A 634 26.62 -11.05 1.25
C ILE A 634 25.77 -11.73 2.32
N PHE A 635 25.89 -13.04 2.41
CA PHE A 635 25.28 -13.89 3.42
C PHE A 635 26.31 -14.32 4.46
N LYS A 636 25.89 -14.44 5.73
CA LYS A 636 26.69 -15.13 6.74
C LYS A 636 26.54 -16.64 6.52
N LYS A 637 27.63 -17.41 6.64
CA LYS A 637 27.67 -18.85 6.32
C LYS A 637 26.63 -19.70 7.07
N ASP A 638 26.13 -19.24 8.21
CA ASP A 638 25.17 -20.00 9.05
C ASP A 638 23.70 -19.57 8.84
N ALA A 639 23.43 -18.57 8.01
CA ALA A 639 22.07 -18.18 7.67
C ALA A 639 21.55 -19.06 6.52
N VAL A 640 20.29 -19.49 6.59
CA VAL A 640 19.65 -20.34 5.57
C VAL A 640 18.83 -19.51 4.58
N GLU A 641 18.19 -18.43 5.04
CA GLU A 641 17.36 -17.53 4.25
C GLU A 641 17.38 -16.10 4.84
N ALA A 642 17.08 -15.10 4.00
CA ALA A 642 16.93 -13.72 4.44
C ALA A 642 15.74 -13.06 3.76
N ASN A 643 15.17 -12.08 4.46
CA ASN A 643 13.96 -11.39 4.02
C ASN A 643 14.32 -9.98 3.56
N THR A 644 13.69 -9.53 2.48
CA THR A 644 13.80 -8.16 2.01
C THR A 644 12.45 -7.60 1.58
N ASN A 645 12.19 -6.36 1.97
CA ASN A 645 11.01 -5.60 1.54
C ASN A 645 11.18 -5.02 0.12
N ARG A 646 12.35 -5.21 -0.52
CA ARG A 646 12.67 -4.72 -1.87
C ARG A 646 12.96 -5.90 -2.79
N ILE A 647 11.96 -6.29 -3.59
CA ILE A 647 12.12 -7.29 -4.64
C ILE A 647 12.88 -6.67 -5.79
N VAL A 648 14.00 -7.28 -6.16
CA VAL A 648 14.85 -6.86 -7.27
C VAL A 648 15.24 -8.13 -8.04
N GLY A 649 15.17 -8.08 -9.36
CA GLY A 649 15.61 -9.17 -10.25
C GLY A 649 14.96 -9.01 -11.62
N THR A 650 15.36 -9.86 -12.56
CA THR A 650 14.71 -9.89 -13.87
C THR A 650 13.48 -10.79 -13.84
N MET A 651 12.31 -10.24 -14.21
CA MET A 651 11.05 -10.99 -14.28
C MET A 651 11.20 -12.27 -15.13
N GLY A 652 10.62 -13.36 -14.66
CA GLY A 652 10.77 -14.71 -15.25
C GLY A 652 11.98 -15.50 -14.76
N TYR A 653 12.91 -14.90 -14.02
CA TYR A 653 13.98 -15.60 -13.28
C TYR A 653 13.78 -15.55 -11.75
N ILE A 654 12.89 -14.66 -11.28
CA ILE A 654 12.60 -14.50 -9.85
C ILE A 654 11.76 -15.69 -9.36
N PRO A 655 12.21 -16.43 -8.33
CA PRO A 655 11.45 -17.54 -7.78
C PRO A 655 10.24 -17.06 -6.95
N PRO A 656 9.19 -17.90 -6.78
CA PRO A 656 7.93 -17.50 -6.15
C PRO A 656 8.09 -17.04 -4.70
N GLU A 657 8.90 -17.72 -3.89
CA GLU A 657 9.14 -17.33 -2.50
C GLU A 657 9.81 -15.95 -2.39
N TYR A 658 10.62 -15.58 -3.39
CA TYR A 658 11.23 -14.27 -3.43
C TYR A 658 10.22 -13.21 -3.90
N ALA A 659 9.43 -13.52 -4.93
CA ALA A 659 8.43 -12.59 -5.47
C ALA A 659 7.30 -12.28 -4.47
N ILE A 660 6.82 -13.29 -3.74
CA ILE A 660 5.64 -13.21 -2.87
C ILE A 660 6.02 -12.77 -1.45
N GLU A 661 7.08 -13.38 -0.89
CA GLU A 661 7.40 -13.23 0.54
C GLU A 661 8.67 -12.41 0.78
N GLY A 662 9.39 -12.03 -0.29
CA GLY A 662 10.67 -11.33 -0.18
C GLY A 662 11.80 -12.19 0.38
N ARG A 663 11.63 -13.52 0.42
CA ARG A 663 12.64 -14.46 0.91
C ARG A 663 13.62 -14.83 -0.19
N TYR A 664 14.92 -14.68 0.07
CA TYR A 664 15.96 -15.11 -0.85
C TYR A 664 17.04 -15.94 -0.13
N SER A 665 17.58 -16.92 -0.84
CA SER A 665 18.61 -17.85 -0.38
C SER A 665 19.48 -18.31 -1.57
N THR A 666 20.44 -19.21 -1.33
CA THR A 666 21.19 -19.86 -2.41
C THR A 666 20.26 -20.60 -3.39
N LYS A 667 19.11 -21.09 -2.92
CA LYS A 667 18.06 -21.73 -3.75
C LYS A 667 17.38 -20.76 -4.72
N SER A 668 17.49 -19.46 -4.50
CA SER A 668 16.99 -18.45 -5.44
C SER A 668 17.85 -18.35 -6.70
N ASP A 669 19.17 -18.44 -6.55
CA ASP A 669 20.09 -18.52 -7.70
C ASP A 669 19.98 -19.88 -8.41
N VAL A 670 19.72 -20.98 -7.68
CA VAL A 670 19.44 -22.30 -8.27
C VAL A 670 18.22 -22.24 -9.19
N PHE A 671 17.13 -21.61 -8.74
CA PHE A 671 15.93 -21.43 -9.58
C PHE A 671 16.24 -20.63 -10.84
N SER A 672 16.95 -19.50 -10.69
CA SER A 672 17.36 -18.66 -11.81
C SER A 672 18.26 -19.42 -12.80
N PHE A 673 19.16 -20.27 -12.29
CA PHE A 673 19.99 -21.17 -13.09
C PHE A 673 19.15 -22.21 -13.84
N GLY A 674 18.12 -22.80 -13.21
CA GLY A 674 17.21 -23.74 -13.87
C GLY A 674 16.48 -23.11 -15.05
N VAL A 675 15.97 -21.88 -14.89
CA VAL A 675 15.38 -21.10 -15.99
C VAL A 675 16.41 -20.89 -17.11
N LEU A 676 17.62 -20.45 -16.76
CA LEU A 676 18.71 -20.23 -17.72
C LEU A 676 19.09 -21.53 -18.46
N LEU A 677 19.15 -22.66 -17.78
CA LEU A 677 19.47 -23.95 -18.36
C LEU A 677 18.42 -24.38 -19.39
N LEU A 678 17.13 -24.19 -19.10
CA LEU A 678 16.05 -24.43 -20.08
C LEU A 678 16.22 -23.57 -21.34
N GLN A 679 16.66 -22.32 -21.19
CA GLN A 679 16.93 -21.45 -22.34
C GLN A 679 18.16 -21.90 -23.14
N ILE A 680 19.21 -22.35 -22.45
CA ILE A 680 20.42 -22.85 -23.11
C ILE A 680 20.11 -24.08 -23.96
N ILE A 681 19.30 -25.03 -23.48
CA ILE A 681 19.02 -26.26 -24.23
C ILE A 681 17.94 -26.09 -25.31
N SER A 682 17.01 -25.14 -25.16
CA SER A 682 15.90 -24.94 -26.11
C SER A 682 16.11 -23.80 -27.10
N GLY A 683 16.98 -22.83 -26.81
CA GLY A 683 17.07 -21.57 -27.54
C GLY A 683 15.83 -20.67 -27.40
N LYS A 684 14.89 -21.00 -26.51
CA LYS A 684 13.60 -20.30 -26.33
C LYS A 684 13.71 -19.18 -25.27
N LYS A 685 12.98 -18.09 -25.47
CA LYS A 685 12.88 -16.98 -24.51
C LYS A 685 11.84 -17.28 -23.43
N ASN A 686 12.11 -16.86 -22.20
CA ASN A 686 11.15 -16.98 -21.09
C ASN A 686 10.04 -15.92 -21.13
N THR A 687 10.19 -14.85 -21.93
CA THR A 687 9.18 -13.80 -22.13
C THR A 687 8.11 -14.16 -23.18
N CYS A 688 8.22 -15.34 -23.81
CA CYS A 688 7.29 -15.81 -24.83
C CYS A 688 6.43 -16.94 -24.28
N LEU A 689 5.19 -17.05 -24.75
CA LEU A 689 4.31 -18.21 -24.54
C LEU A 689 4.65 -19.30 -25.57
N HIS A 690 4.48 -20.56 -25.18
CA HIS A 690 4.82 -21.74 -25.99
C HIS A 690 3.68 -22.77 -25.95
N GLY A 691 3.58 -23.64 -26.97
CA GLY A 691 2.58 -24.71 -27.04
C GLY A 691 2.05 -24.97 -28.46
N PRO A 692 1.27 -26.06 -28.68
CA PRO A 692 0.66 -26.41 -29.97
C PRO A 692 -0.26 -25.31 -30.52
N ASP A 693 -0.92 -24.58 -29.61
CA ASP A 693 -1.56 -23.30 -29.86
C ASP A 693 -0.70 -22.24 -29.14
N GLU A 694 0.04 -21.39 -29.87
CA GLU A 694 1.14 -20.49 -29.41
C GLU A 694 0.82 -19.48 -28.25
N HIS A 695 -0.22 -19.70 -27.43
CA HIS A 695 -0.78 -18.72 -26.49
C HIS A 695 -1.10 -19.23 -25.08
N GLN A 696 -0.64 -20.41 -24.62
CA GLN A 696 -1.14 -20.95 -23.34
C GLN A 696 -0.10 -21.15 -22.22
N LEU A 697 1.13 -21.59 -22.51
CA LEU A 697 2.06 -22.00 -21.45
C LEU A 697 3.30 -21.12 -21.36
N ASN A 698 3.73 -20.81 -20.15
CA ASN A 698 5.04 -20.20 -19.92
C ASN A 698 6.18 -21.23 -20.15
N LEU A 699 7.42 -20.77 -20.29
CA LEU A 699 8.57 -21.65 -20.62
C LEU A 699 8.72 -22.84 -19.65
N LEU A 700 8.45 -22.63 -18.36
CA LEU A 700 8.60 -23.65 -17.32
C LEU A 700 7.52 -24.71 -17.44
N GLU A 701 6.26 -24.28 -17.58
CA GLU A 701 5.12 -25.17 -17.82
C GLU A 701 5.32 -25.98 -19.10
N TYR A 702 5.68 -25.31 -20.20
CA TYR A 702 5.90 -25.98 -21.48
C TYR A 702 7.02 -27.03 -21.39
N ALA A 703 8.14 -26.71 -20.72
CA ALA A 703 9.19 -27.70 -20.49
C ALA A 703 8.68 -28.90 -19.68
N PHE A 704 7.93 -28.66 -18.61
CA PHE A 704 7.41 -29.74 -17.78
C PHE A 704 6.43 -30.66 -18.51
N GLU A 705 5.50 -30.10 -19.27
CA GLU A 705 4.52 -30.86 -20.06
C GLU A 705 5.23 -31.70 -21.13
N MET A 706 6.18 -31.12 -21.87
CA MET A 706 6.95 -31.85 -22.89
C MET A 706 7.79 -32.97 -22.29
N TRP A 707 8.38 -32.77 -21.11
CA TRP A 707 9.10 -33.83 -20.39
C TRP A 707 8.16 -34.94 -19.92
N ARG A 708 7.02 -34.58 -19.29
CA ARG A 708 6.03 -35.51 -18.74
C ARG A 708 5.43 -36.40 -19.84
N ASP A 709 5.12 -35.81 -20.99
CA ASP A 709 4.48 -36.50 -22.11
C ASP A 709 5.47 -37.33 -22.96
N GLY A 710 6.74 -37.43 -22.54
CA GLY A 710 7.79 -38.15 -23.27
C GLY A 710 8.28 -37.46 -24.54
N LYS A 711 7.90 -36.19 -24.75
CA LYS A 711 8.22 -35.36 -25.93
C LYS A 711 9.37 -34.37 -25.68
N GLY A 712 10.22 -34.65 -24.68
CA GLY A 712 11.29 -33.72 -24.27
C GLY A 712 12.27 -33.35 -25.38
N MET A 713 12.47 -34.20 -26.39
CA MET A 713 13.33 -33.88 -27.54
C MET A 713 12.74 -32.78 -28.44
N GLU A 714 11.42 -32.68 -28.57
CA GLU A 714 10.75 -31.61 -29.32
C GLU A 714 10.92 -30.23 -28.65
N PHE A 715 11.22 -30.20 -27.34
CA PHE A 715 11.53 -28.97 -26.63
C PHE A 715 12.92 -28.41 -26.97
N MET A 716 13.86 -29.29 -27.36
CA MET A 716 15.26 -28.93 -27.58
C MET A 716 15.44 -28.00 -28.79
N ASP A 717 16.56 -27.31 -28.80
CA ASP A 717 16.98 -26.53 -29.96
C ASP A 717 17.31 -27.47 -31.13
N GLN A 718 16.75 -27.22 -32.31
CA GLN A 718 16.97 -28.05 -33.50
C GLN A 718 18.45 -28.14 -33.90
N SER A 719 19.28 -27.16 -33.51
CA SER A 719 20.72 -27.23 -33.74
C SER A 719 21.46 -28.23 -32.83
N LEU A 720 20.76 -28.85 -31.87
CA LEU A 720 21.28 -29.85 -30.95
C LEU A 720 20.77 -31.27 -31.27
N ASP A 721 20.08 -31.45 -32.40
CA ASP A 721 19.57 -32.74 -32.84
C ASP A 721 20.74 -33.66 -33.23
N ASP A 722 21.27 -34.35 -32.21
CA ASP A 722 22.35 -35.33 -32.32
C ASP A 722 21.90 -36.61 -31.62
N GLU A 723 21.67 -37.67 -32.42
CA GLU A 723 21.26 -39.00 -31.95
C GLU A 723 22.20 -39.54 -30.86
N ILE A 724 23.47 -39.10 -30.83
CA ILE A 724 24.49 -39.53 -29.88
C ILE A 724 24.23 -38.95 -28.48
N HIS A 725 23.55 -37.82 -28.38
CA HIS A 725 23.43 -37.04 -27.13
C HIS A 725 22.01 -36.90 -26.59
N SER A 726 20.99 -37.44 -27.26
CA SER A 726 19.57 -37.36 -26.86
C SER A 726 19.31 -37.72 -25.39
N CYS A 727 19.92 -38.80 -24.88
CA CYS A 727 19.77 -39.18 -23.46
C CYS A 727 20.38 -38.14 -22.50
N LYS A 728 21.51 -37.54 -22.86
CA LYS A 728 22.16 -36.49 -22.04
C LYS A 728 21.34 -35.20 -22.04
N LEU A 729 20.76 -34.83 -23.18
CA LEU A 729 19.88 -33.66 -23.32
C LEU A 729 18.63 -33.79 -22.44
N LEU A 730 17.96 -34.95 -22.49
CA LEU A 730 16.78 -35.22 -21.66
C LEU A 730 17.13 -35.17 -20.16
N LYS A 731 18.28 -35.71 -19.76
CA LYS A 731 18.75 -35.61 -18.37
C LYS A 731 19.09 -34.16 -17.98
N CYS A 732 19.68 -33.36 -18.86
CA CYS A 732 19.91 -31.93 -18.62
C CYS A 732 18.59 -31.18 -18.40
N MET A 733 17.57 -31.49 -19.20
CA MET A 733 16.22 -30.94 -19.02
C MET A 733 15.63 -31.35 -17.67
N GLN A 734 15.79 -32.60 -17.26
CA GLN A 734 15.34 -33.07 -15.94
C GLN A 734 16.04 -32.33 -14.79
N ILE A 735 17.35 -32.12 -14.88
CA ILE A 735 18.10 -31.30 -13.88
C ILE A 735 17.56 -29.87 -13.84
N ALA A 736 17.27 -29.28 -14.99
CA ALA A 736 16.69 -27.93 -15.07
C ALA A 736 15.32 -27.87 -14.38
N LEU A 737 14.46 -28.88 -14.61
CA LEU A 737 13.15 -29.00 -13.98
C LEU A 737 13.24 -29.18 -12.46
N LEU A 738 14.22 -29.96 -11.97
CA LEU A 738 14.49 -30.08 -10.53
C LEU A 738 14.87 -28.74 -9.89
N CYS A 739 15.56 -27.87 -10.62
CA CYS A 739 15.99 -26.55 -10.15
C CYS A 739 14.83 -25.53 -10.05
N VAL A 740 13.75 -25.69 -10.85
CA VAL A 740 12.66 -24.70 -10.96
C VAL A 740 11.38 -25.08 -10.20
N GLN A 741 11.47 -26.04 -9.27
CA GLN A 741 10.35 -26.47 -8.46
C GLN A 741 9.84 -25.35 -7.53
N LYS A 742 8.52 -25.35 -7.25
CA LYS A 742 7.85 -24.31 -6.44
C LYS A 742 8.48 -24.17 -5.04
N ASN A 743 8.64 -25.28 -4.32
CA ASN A 743 9.23 -25.27 -2.97
C ASN A 743 10.78 -25.22 -3.06
N PRO A 744 11.45 -24.23 -2.42
CA PRO A 744 12.92 -24.14 -2.40
C PRO A 744 13.62 -25.36 -1.79
N LEU A 745 12.95 -26.09 -0.89
CA LEU A 745 13.50 -27.29 -0.26
C LEU A 745 13.58 -28.48 -1.22
N ASP A 746 12.71 -28.53 -2.23
CA ASP A 746 12.72 -29.59 -3.25
C ASP A 746 13.81 -29.38 -4.31
N ARG A 747 14.36 -28.16 -4.42
CA ARG A 747 15.42 -27.83 -5.38
C ARG A 747 16.77 -28.39 -4.89
N PRO A 748 17.64 -28.91 -5.78
CA PRO A 748 18.99 -29.28 -5.38
C PRO A 748 19.81 -28.05 -4.98
N THR A 749 20.92 -28.27 -4.28
CA THR A 749 22.00 -27.29 -4.08
C THR A 749 22.87 -27.23 -5.34
N MET A 750 23.63 -26.13 -5.54
CA MET A 750 24.55 -26.06 -6.69
C MET A 750 25.64 -27.14 -6.65
N LEU A 751 25.98 -27.66 -5.46
CA LEU A 751 26.90 -28.78 -5.30
C LEU A 751 26.30 -30.09 -5.80
N GLU A 752 25.04 -30.35 -5.46
CA GLU A 752 24.30 -31.49 -6.00
C GLU A 752 24.14 -31.37 -7.51
N VAL A 753 23.77 -30.20 -8.04
CA VAL A 753 23.69 -29.95 -9.49
C VAL A 753 25.03 -30.28 -10.18
N CYS A 754 26.15 -29.82 -9.64
CA CYS A 754 27.48 -30.13 -10.17
C CYS A 754 27.77 -31.64 -10.17
N SER A 755 27.41 -32.34 -9.10
CA SER A 755 27.53 -33.80 -9.02
C SER A 755 26.64 -34.52 -10.05
N MET A 756 25.42 -34.01 -10.27
CA MET A 756 24.48 -34.56 -11.26
C MET A 756 25.03 -34.44 -12.68
N PHE A 757 25.63 -33.30 -13.04
CA PHE A 757 26.25 -33.11 -14.35
C PHE A 757 27.50 -33.99 -14.55
N LYS A 758 28.35 -34.14 -13.52
CA LYS A 758 29.53 -35.03 -13.60
C LYS A 758 29.17 -36.50 -13.82
N ASN A 759 28.05 -36.94 -13.28
CA ASN A 759 27.59 -38.33 -13.33
C ASN A 759 26.40 -38.54 -14.27
N ILE A 760 26.15 -37.59 -15.20
CA ILE A 760 24.91 -37.54 -15.97
C ILE A 760 24.61 -38.84 -16.74
N GLU A 761 25.63 -39.59 -17.15
CA GLU A 761 25.47 -40.84 -17.88
C GLU A 761 24.82 -41.95 -17.05
N ASN A 762 25.21 -42.09 -15.77
CA ASN A 762 24.83 -43.21 -14.90
C ASN A 762 23.80 -42.83 -13.82
N LEU A 763 23.38 -41.57 -13.78
CA LEU A 763 22.50 -41.06 -12.73
C LEU A 763 21.05 -41.50 -12.93
N VAL A 764 20.46 -42.04 -11.86
CA VAL A 764 19.01 -42.19 -11.66
C VAL A 764 18.53 -40.98 -10.88
N MET A 765 17.59 -40.22 -11.44
CA MET A 765 17.09 -38.96 -10.86
C MET A 765 15.63 -39.08 -10.45
N ASN A 766 15.26 -38.36 -9.40
CA ASN A 766 13.86 -38.21 -9.00
C ASN A 766 13.07 -37.51 -10.11
N SER A 767 11.79 -37.88 -10.23
CA SER A 767 10.86 -37.17 -11.09
C SER A 767 10.64 -35.74 -10.57
N PRO A 768 10.89 -34.69 -11.37
CA PRO A 768 10.58 -33.32 -10.97
C PRO A 768 9.08 -33.17 -10.67
N LYS A 769 8.75 -32.40 -9.63
CA LYS A 769 7.39 -31.91 -9.39
C LYS A 769 7.06 -30.76 -10.34
N ARG A 770 5.78 -30.37 -10.37
CA ARG A 770 5.32 -29.27 -11.22
C ARG A 770 6.08 -27.96 -10.93
N PRO A 771 6.53 -27.21 -11.95
CA PRO A 771 7.25 -25.94 -11.76
C PRO A 771 6.41 -24.88 -11.06
N ALA A 772 7.09 -23.86 -10.51
CA ALA A 772 6.42 -22.68 -9.97
C ALA A 772 5.55 -21.96 -11.03
N PHE A 773 4.47 -21.30 -10.58
CA PHE A 773 3.57 -20.46 -11.39
C PHE A 773 2.64 -21.17 -12.39
N SER A 774 2.26 -22.42 -12.11
CA SER A 774 1.27 -23.16 -12.92
C SER A 774 -0.15 -22.60 -12.76
N ALA A 775 -0.86 -22.33 -13.86
CA ALA A 775 -2.23 -21.79 -13.84
C ALA A 775 -3.32 -22.78 -13.37
N THR A 776 -2.99 -24.06 -13.23
CA THR A 776 -3.94 -25.12 -12.83
C THR A 776 -3.60 -25.61 -11.42
N GLU A 777 -4.08 -24.89 -10.40
CA GLU A 777 -3.97 -25.26 -8.97
C GLU A 777 -5.33 -25.70 -8.37
N GLU A 778 -6.20 -26.37 -9.14
CA GLU A 778 -7.45 -26.95 -8.58
C GLU A 778 -7.43 -28.46 -8.32
N ASP A 779 -6.37 -29.21 -8.68
CA ASP A 779 -6.43 -30.70 -8.62
C ASP A 779 -5.28 -31.40 -7.88
N GLU A 780 -4.74 -30.85 -6.77
CA GLU A 780 -3.76 -31.58 -5.93
C GLU A 780 -4.27 -32.02 -4.54
N ASN A 781 -5.58 -31.94 -4.27
CA ASN A 781 -6.18 -32.52 -3.05
C ASN A 781 -6.94 -33.83 -3.26
N GLN A 782 -6.85 -34.46 -4.44
CA GLN A 782 -7.35 -35.82 -4.63
C GLN A 782 -6.30 -36.67 -5.33
N VAL A 783 -5.64 -37.52 -4.54
CA VAL A 783 -5.06 -38.85 -4.83
C VAL A 783 -3.76 -38.98 -4.05
N VAL A 784 -3.84 -39.41 -2.79
CA VAL A 784 -3.22 -40.65 -2.28
C VAL A 784 -3.93 -40.98 -0.95
N ASN A 785 -4.94 -41.83 -1.03
CA ASN A 785 -5.31 -42.74 0.05
C ASN A 785 -5.56 -44.09 -0.61
N ILE A 786 -4.51 -44.93 -0.65
CA ILE A 786 -4.68 -46.38 -0.78
C ILE A 786 -4.03 -46.97 0.48
N PRO A 787 -4.77 -47.70 1.32
CA PRO A 787 -4.27 -48.17 2.61
C PRO A 787 -3.28 -49.33 2.45
N ASN A 788 -2.31 -49.37 3.37
CA ASN A 788 -1.50 -50.56 3.64
C ASN A 788 -2.39 -51.77 3.97
N GLY A 789 -2.28 -52.84 3.18
CA GLY A 789 -2.72 -54.18 3.52
C GLY A 789 -1.50 -55.12 3.52
N SER A 790 -1.22 -55.71 4.68
CA SER A 790 -0.13 -56.65 4.94
C SER A 790 -0.42 -58.06 4.39
N SER A 791 0.64 -58.68 3.83
CA SER A 791 0.99 -60.11 3.80
C SER A 791 -0.09 -61.15 3.51
N GLU A 792 0.04 -61.85 2.38
CA GLU A 792 0.11 -63.33 2.35
C GLU A 792 0.65 -63.80 0.98
N GLU A 793 1.64 -64.71 1.03
CA GLU A 793 2.09 -65.53 -0.10
C GLU A 793 0.95 -66.44 -0.58
N ILE A 794 0.86 -66.73 -1.89
CA ILE A 794 0.64 -68.08 -2.43
C ILE A 794 1.03 -68.11 -3.92
N ASP A 795 1.70 -69.22 -4.22
CA ASP A 795 2.31 -69.80 -5.39
C ASP A 795 1.50 -69.98 -6.71
N ILE A 796 2.30 -70.07 -7.78
CA ILE A 796 2.29 -71.01 -8.92
C ILE A 796 1.20 -70.93 -10.01
N ASP A 797 1.74 -70.72 -11.22
CA ASP A 797 1.37 -71.24 -12.55
C ASP A 797 -0.10 -71.48 -12.89
N ASN A 798 -0.52 -70.91 -14.02
CA ASN A 798 -0.68 -71.75 -15.20
C ASN A 798 -0.75 -70.93 -16.50
N ALA A 799 0.14 -71.29 -17.41
CA ALA A 799 -0.04 -71.12 -18.85
C ALA A 799 -1.44 -71.60 -19.27
N THR A 800 -2.02 -71.23 -20.40
CA THR A 800 -1.46 -71.43 -21.74
C THR A 800 -2.48 -70.96 -22.77
N ILE A 801 -1.96 -70.69 -23.97
CA ILE A 801 -2.59 -70.91 -25.27
C ILE A 801 -3.47 -69.78 -25.83
N THR A 802 -2.79 -68.96 -26.63
CA THR A 802 -3.02 -68.76 -28.07
C THR A 802 -4.43 -68.98 -28.62
N GLN A 803 -4.93 -67.93 -29.29
CA GLN A 803 -5.18 -67.82 -30.74
C GLN A 803 -6.51 -67.17 -31.12
N LEU A 804 -6.40 -66.38 -32.20
CA LEU A 804 -7.43 -66.00 -33.19
C LEU A 804 -8.27 -64.74 -32.93
N VAL A 805 -7.68 -63.63 -33.36
CA VAL A 805 -8.18 -62.66 -34.37
C VAL A 805 -9.58 -62.93 -34.92
N ALA A 806 -10.48 -61.94 -34.83
CA ALA A 806 -10.95 -61.14 -35.98
C ALA A 806 -12.13 -60.22 -35.60
N ARG A 807 -11.89 -58.93 -35.40
CA ARG A 807 -12.26 -57.85 -36.34
C ARG A 807 -11.80 -56.50 -35.81
#